data_AF-A0A163YTS9-F1
#
_entry.id   AF-A0A163YTS9-F1
#
_cell.length_a   1.000
_cell.length_b   1.000
_cell.length_c   1.000
_cell.angle_alpha   90.00
_cell.angle_beta   90.00
_cell.angle_gamma   90.00
#
_symmetry.space_group_name_H-M   'P 1'
#
loop_
_entity.id
_entity.type
_entity.pdbx_description
1 polymer ?
#
loop_
_entity_poly.entity_id
_entity_poly.type
_entity_poly.pdbx_seq_one_letter_code
_entity_poly.pdbx_strand_id
1 'polypeptide(L)'
;MSGNKTSNLNMHHWTGADPVLRTEFNENFEKIDAFAGQLLAEEPAPVQLGYGMQVVNAKQTSMLENVSIKGRTLVNLLGREGNFENSGKWTEGNGDLIIDATVRKFGNASGKIDNSTGTGEKVRYNSQPLYLAGKYVLYGVWARSAAGAPQGELFLIVRNADGTVKWTNTVDNGHCSFYINATPEWRFYYQALDLTGSSAPYYTARIDVNTFGTTNDVIYYDGLVVYEISRDEFTAFRENKLNYDQVVAKYPYVDDVKHVNSPYVIKYGENLLPPFHEWILNPNATAIEPYKLRLVTNTVDSYSTARVAVLPGRHYTLSGDPGSGNYEVYACDSEYNFIKDFGQFLASNSSITFKTPSTASYLDIRATNRNTASIATTFNQPMLYLGTAAKPFQPRNDDYLFFPNVQLASSVDGTACDTLFQRDGKYWKQARFKTMDLDGSLPWKFHNDNTGFKQVRIENLYTNARNKTVIKHDGKILTVTPAAISLADSVYHNPSDPITLNNLYISIADTDSGWGELYEPSPTEIQAYFNGWKMFEWGKPNNTAYTRTDNTLKAWVQIGETDYGSPKNTTRITPSTTIATAFKYRPYRLTYELAAPVAEEILFEGGISFREGLNQVEVGSGMIVREKAPLTINTGIAVAMGDITFPSEHSIRKVTAAYKNGQHDPGWYESTINPFGLVKARLDWMNYDPTAAYTVTYLALDQYALTCNLESIQGEYASNLKKVVDALAAHQADVEARVSATENLARQVHISQKGVINPWGDNNSAISKAANGYQKLPSGLILQWGTAEITNSGAVTFPVAFPNYVMHVYGQVETSVASQTVGIGSYSNTQFMAWTVTGPKQTIHWFAIGY
;
A
#
# COMPACT_ATOMS: atom_id res chain seq x y z
N MET A 1 16.15 54.80 33.01
CA MET A 1 15.83 54.05 31.78
C MET A 1 15.35 55.05 30.75
N SER A 2 15.85 54.95 29.52
CA SER A 2 15.56 55.92 28.46
C SER A 2 14.24 55.61 27.75
N GLY A 3 13.69 56.58 27.00
CA GLY A 3 12.57 56.33 26.07
C GLY A 3 12.97 55.57 24.81
N ASN A 4 14.26 55.54 24.47
CA ASN A 4 14.81 54.74 23.38
C ASN A 4 14.90 53.27 23.80
N LYS A 5 14.47 52.39 22.88
CA LYS A 5 14.40 50.95 23.06
C LYS A 5 15.08 50.22 21.92
N THR A 6 15.56 49.03 22.19
CA THR A 6 16.03 48.09 21.16
C THR A 6 14.87 47.63 20.26
N SER A 7 15.18 47.22 19.03
CA SER A 7 14.18 47.04 17.96
C SER A 7 13.26 45.81 18.08
N ASN A 8 13.76 44.69 18.62
CA ASN A 8 13.06 43.40 18.63
C ASN A 8 12.45 43.09 20.01
N LEU A 9 13.25 43.25 21.06
CA LEU A 9 12.94 42.95 22.46
C LEU A 9 12.39 44.14 23.24
N ASN A 10 12.39 45.34 22.64
CA ASN A 10 11.91 46.56 23.27
C ASN A 10 12.59 46.88 24.62
N MET A 11 13.86 46.51 24.79
CA MET A 11 14.61 46.75 26.02
C MET A 11 14.97 48.22 26.11
N HIS A 12 14.72 48.83 27.28
CA HIS A 12 15.09 50.22 27.50
C HIS A 12 16.60 50.38 27.57
N HIS A 13 17.14 51.36 26.84
CA HIS A 13 18.54 51.75 27.05
C HIS A 13 18.75 52.28 28.48
N TRP A 14 19.85 51.87 29.07
CA TRP A 14 20.30 52.35 30.37
C TRP A 14 20.77 53.80 30.26
N THR A 15 20.39 54.62 31.26
CA THR A 15 20.68 56.08 31.31
C THR A 15 21.60 56.41 32.48
N GLY A 16 22.52 55.51 32.81
CA GLY A 16 23.50 55.73 33.88
C GLY A 16 24.33 56.99 33.70
N ALA A 17 24.81 57.54 34.82
CA ALA A 17 25.70 58.69 34.83
C ALA A 17 27.11 58.36 34.31
N ASP A 18 27.55 57.10 34.45
CA ASP A 18 28.83 56.64 33.91
C ASP A 18 28.73 56.40 32.39
N PRO A 19 29.50 57.14 31.56
CA PRO A 19 29.39 57.06 30.11
C PRO A 19 29.99 55.76 29.51
N VAL A 20 31.00 55.16 30.15
CA VAL A 20 31.65 53.94 29.66
C VAL A 20 30.73 52.76 29.89
N LEU A 21 30.28 52.58 31.13
CA LEU A 21 29.32 51.54 31.48
C LEU A 21 28.03 51.70 30.67
N ARG A 22 27.59 52.94 30.41
CA ARG A 22 26.37 53.20 29.63
C ARG A 22 26.49 52.69 28.20
N THR A 23 27.65 52.90 27.60
CA THR A 23 27.93 52.45 26.24
C THR A 23 27.98 50.92 26.20
N GLU A 24 28.75 50.29 27.09
CA GLU A 24 28.88 48.83 27.14
C GLU A 24 27.54 48.12 27.39
N PHE A 25 26.72 48.62 28.33
CA PHE A 25 25.41 48.02 28.63
C PHE A 25 24.47 48.11 27.44
N ASN A 26 24.39 49.28 26.80
CA ASN A 26 23.50 49.48 25.66
C ASN A 26 23.98 48.74 24.42
N GLU A 27 25.28 48.64 24.17
CA GLU A 27 25.84 47.80 23.11
C GLU A 27 25.51 46.32 23.33
N ASN A 28 25.63 45.82 24.56
CA ASN A 28 25.26 44.44 24.88
C ASN A 28 23.75 44.22 24.70
N PHE A 29 22.92 45.20 25.04
CA PHE A 29 21.47 45.16 24.79
C PHE A 29 21.15 45.09 23.29
N GLU A 30 21.81 45.91 22.46
CA GLU A 30 21.64 45.86 21.00
C GLU A 30 22.15 44.53 20.42
N LYS A 31 23.25 43.96 20.95
CA LYS A 31 23.75 42.64 20.52
C LYS A 31 22.75 41.52 20.88
N ILE A 32 22.19 41.53 22.08
CA ILE A 32 21.17 40.57 22.52
C ILE A 32 19.90 40.74 21.66
N ASP A 33 19.49 41.98 21.38
CA ASP A 33 18.34 42.29 20.54
C ASP A 33 18.52 41.82 19.10
N ALA A 34 19.69 42.07 18.51
CA ALA A 34 20.03 41.61 17.17
C ALA A 34 20.10 40.08 17.10
N PHE A 35 20.66 39.42 18.11
CA PHE A 35 20.67 37.96 18.22
C PHE A 35 19.25 37.39 18.32
N ALA A 36 18.39 38.00 19.14
CA ALA A 36 16.98 37.64 19.21
C ALA A 36 16.26 37.87 17.88
N GLY A 37 16.52 38.99 17.19
CA GLY A 37 16.01 39.27 15.85
C GLY A 37 16.42 38.21 14.82
N GLN A 38 17.68 37.75 14.86
CA GLN A 38 18.17 36.68 14.00
C GLN A 38 17.45 35.35 14.28
N LEU A 39 17.27 34.99 15.55
CA LEU A 39 16.50 33.81 15.96
C LEU A 39 15.04 33.88 15.48
N LEU A 40 14.43 35.06 15.50
CA LEU A 40 13.05 35.27 15.06
C LEU A 40 12.89 35.21 13.53
N ALA A 41 13.94 35.52 12.78
CA ALA A 41 13.93 35.58 11.32
C ALA A 41 14.38 34.28 10.62
N GLU A 42 14.81 33.24 11.35
CA GLU A 42 15.35 32.03 10.73
C GLU A 42 14.27 31.26 9.95
N GLU A 43 14.49 30.99 8.66
CA GLU A 43 13.59 30.22 7.80
C GLU A 43 13.53 28.73 8.20
N PRO A 44 12.41 28.01 7.92
CA PRO A 44 12.35 26.57 8.17
C PRO A 44 13.48 25.82 7.44
N ALA A 45 13.95 24.75 8.06
CA ALA A 45 15.02 23.94 7.49
C ALA A 45 14.42 22.93 6.48
N PRO A 46 14.82 22.96 5.20
CA PRO A 46 14.31 22.01 4.22
C PRO A 46 14.84 20.60 4.50
N VAL A 47 14.02 19.60 4.20
CA VAL A 47 14.34 18.17 4.30
C VAL A 47 13.99 17.50 2.98
N GLN A 48 14.92 16.68 2.49
CA GLN A 48 14.68 15.77 1.39
C GLN A 48 14.95 14.35 1.87
N LEU A 49 13.91 13.51 1.85
CA LEU A 49 13.98 12.11 2.23
C LEU A 49 13.99 11.27 0.96
N GLY A 50 15.10 10.62 0.64
CA GLY A 50 15.20 9.69 -0.49
C GLY A 50 14.59 8.33 -0.16
N TYR A 51 14.34 7.50 -1.18
CA TYR A 51 13.91 6.12 -1.01
C TYR A 51 14.92 5.29 -0.20
N GLY A 52 14.43 4.46 0.71
CA GLY A 52 15.23 3.57 1.57
C GLY A 52 15.52 4.14 2.96
N MET A 53 16.42 3.48 3.67
CA MET A 53 16.88 3.88 5.00
C MET A 53 17.89 5.03 4.90
N GLN A 54 17.79 6.02 5.78
CA GLN A 54 18.69 7.18 5.83
C GLN A 54 18.76 7.81 7.23
N VAL A 55 19.61 8.83 7.39
CA VAL A 55 19.75 9.61 8.62
C VAL A 55 19.41 11.07 8.36
N VAL A 56 18.54 11.63 9.20
CA VAL A 56 18.27 13.07 9.27
C VAL A 56 18.91 13.62 10.54
N ASN A 57 19.79 14.60 10.41
CA ASN A 57 20.32 15.33 11.56
C ASN A 57 19.53 16.62 11.74
N ALA A 58 18.55 16.61 12.66
CA ALA A 58 17.71 17.78 12.89
C ALA A 58 18.33 18.70 13.93
N LYS A 59 18.27 20.01 13.70
CA LYS A 59 18.84 21.02 14.61
C LYS A 59 18.12 21.10 15.96
N GLN A 60 16.86 20.70 16.00
CA GLN A 60 16.00 20.75 17.18
C GLN A 60 14.82 19.79 16.99
N THR A 61 14.11 19.51 18.08
CA THR A 61 12.89 18.71 18.02
C THR A 61 11.78 19.49 17.31
N SER A 62 11.22 18.94 16.23
CA SER A 62 10.25 19.64 15.37
C SER A 62 9.44 18.66 14.54
N MET A 63 8.23 19.04 14.14
CA MET A 63 7.41 18.25 13.21
C MET A 63 7.92 18.39 11.78
N LEU A 64 7.74 17.35 10.96
CA LEU A 64 7.88 17.45 9.51
C LEU A 64 6.62 18.11 8.94
N GLU A 65 6.81 19.22 8.25
CA GLU A 65 5.75 20.05 7.68
C GLU A 65 5.95 20.22 6.17
N ASN A 66 4.91 20.72 5.50
CA ASN A 66 4.89 21.01 4.06
C ASN A 66 5.37 19.84 3.20
N VAL A 67 4.94 18.64 3.58
CA VAL A 67 5.27 17.41 2.89
C VAL A 67 4.74 17.45 1.46
N SER A 68 5.62 17.17 0.50
CA SER A 68 5.34 17.13 -0.92
C SER A 68 6.03 15.93 -1.58
N ILE A 69 5.29 15.24 -2.45
CA ILE A 69 5.79 14.09 -3.21
C ILE A 69 5.40 14.24 -4.66
N LYS A 70 6.39 14.18 -5.56
CA LYS A 70 6.14 14.09 -7.00
C LYS A 70 5.85 12.65 -7.40
N GLY A 71 4.82 12.49 -8.22
CA GLY A 71 4.51 11.21 -8.85
C GLY A 71 5.61 10.75 -9.79
N ARG A 72 5.64 9.44 -10.01
CA ARG A 72 6.61 8.79 -10.88
C ARG A 72 5.97 7.58 -11.53
N THR A 73 6.30 7.34 -12.78
CA THR A 73 5.94 6.13 -13.52
C THR A 73 7.19 5.46 -14.07
N LEU A 74 7.30 4.15 -13.89
CA LEU A 74 8.21 3.31 -14.68
C LEU A 74 7.40 2.49 -15.68
N VAL A 75 7.79 2.54 -16.95
CA VAL A 75 7.18 1.79 -18.07
C VAL A 75 8.20 0.78 -18.58
N ASN A 76 8.10 -0.47 -18.12
CA ASN A 76 8.93 -1.55 -18.67
C ASN A 76 8.39 -1.90 -20.06
N LEU A 77 9.15 -1.59 -21.11
CA LEU A 77 8.73 -1.81 -22.50
C LEU A 77 8.64 -3.29 -22.86
N LEU A 78 9.27 -4.18 -22.07
CA LEU A 78 9.05 -5.63 -22.15
C LEU A 78 7.73 -6.09 -21.50
N GLY A 79 6.97 -5.18 -20.92
CA GLY A 79 5.77 -5.54 -20.18
C GLY A 79 6.12 -6.38 -18.97
N ARG A 80 5.53 -7.58 -18.91
CA ARG A 80 5.80 -8.57 -17.85
C ARG A 80 6.79 -9.65 -18.28
N GLU A 81 7.26 -9.68 -19.53
CA GLU A 81 8.05 -10.81 -20.04
C GLU A 81 9.46 -10.90 -19.42
N GLY A 82 9.93 -9.81 -18.82
CA GLY A 82 11.23 -9.73 -18.14
C GLY A 82 11.32 -10.51 -16.84
N ASN A 83 10.22 -10.97 -16.23
CA ASN A 83 10.24 -11.83 -15.05
C ASN A 83 10.42 -13.32 -15.37
N PHE A 84 10.48 -13.71 -16.65
CA PHE A 84 10.68 -15.10 -17.08
C PHE A 84 9.64 -16.11 -16.53
N GLU A 85 8.42 -15.67 -16.23
CA GLU A 85 7.35 -16.59 -15.77
C GLU A 85 6.80 -17.48 -16.90
N ASN A 86 7.14 -17.19 -18.17
CA ASN A 86 6.65 -17.91 -19.34
C ASN A 86 7.73 -18.04 -20.41
N SER A 87 8.26 -19.26 -20.62
CA SER A 87 9.26 -19.53 -21.67
C SER A 87 8.72 -19.36 -23.09
N GLY A 88 7.42 -19.47 -23.32
CA GLY A 88 6.80 -19.27 -24.64
C GLY A 88 6.92 -17.83 -25.17
N LYS A 89 7.32 -16.88 -24.31
CA LYS A 89 7.62 -15.49 -24.69
C LYS A 89 9.08 -15.27 -25.07
N TRP A 90 9.91 -16.31 -24.98
CA TRP A 90 11.34 -16.31 -25.29
C TRP A 90 11.63 -17.33 -26.40
N THR A 91 11.80 -16.84 -27.63
CA THR A 91 11.85 -17.67 -28.86
C THR A 91 13.27 -18.01 -29.33
N GLU A 92 13.32 -18.95 -30.28
CA GLU A 92 14.44 -19.45 -31.10
C GLU A 92 15.83 -18.85 -30.88
N GLY A 93 16.78 -19.71 -30.49
CA GLY A 93 18.22 -19.50 -30.58
C GLY A 93 18.93 -20.87 -30.54
N ASN A 94 20.24 -20.92 -30.37
CA ASN A 94 20.96 -22.16 -30.06
C ASN A 94 20.88 -22.40 -28.54
N GLY A 95 20.40 -23.53 -28.02
CA GLY A 95 20.37 -23.81 -26.56
C GLY A 95 19.01 -24.04 -25.93
N ASP A 96 18.92 -24.15 -24.59
CA ASP A 96 17.67 -24.28 -23.79
C ASP A 96 17.58 -23.16 -22.73
N LEU A 97 16.42 -22.49 -22.65
CA LEU A 97 16.04 -21.63 -21.52
C LEU A 97 14.94 -22.34 -20.75
N ILE A 98 15.24 -22.64 -19.49
CA ILE A 98 14.38 -23.42 -18.61
C ILE A 98 13.77 -22.46 -17.60
N ILE A 99 12.45 -22.52 -17.39
CA ILE A 99 11.81 -21.79 -16.31
C ILE A 99 12.00 -22.59 -15.02
N ASP A 100 12.75 -22.02 -14.08
CA ASP A 100 13.10 -22.67 -12.82
C ASP A 100 12.40 -21.95 -11.65
N ALA A 101 11.50 -22.67 -10.98
CA ALA A 101 10.77 -22.15 -9.83
C ALA A 101 11.59 -22.21 -8.53
N THR A 102 12.72 -22.91 -8.47
CA THR A 102 13.48 -23.15 -7.24
C THR A 102 14.45 -22.02 -6.92
N VAL A 103 14.98 -21.35 -7.94
CA VAL A 103 15.88 -20.20 -7.83
C VAL A 103 15.22 -19.03 -8.54
N ARG A 104 14.92 -17.95 -7.82
CA ARG A 104 14.20 -16.79 -8.37
C ARG A 104 14.55 -15.51 -7.63
N LYS A 105 14.36 -14.37 -8.28
CA LYS A 105 14.49 -13.03 -7.68
C LYS A 105 13.13 -12.36 -7.55
N PHE A 106 12.29 -12.50 -8.56
CA PHE A 106 10.92 -11.99 -8.64
C PHE A 106 9.97 -13.15 -8.93
N GLY A 107 8.66 -12.92 -8.74
CA GLY A 107 7.64 -13.88 -9.14
C GLY A 107 7.78 -15.27 -8.54
N ASN A 108 7.39 -16.25 -9.35
CA ASN A 108 7.38 -17.68 -9.00
C ASN A 108 8.53 -18.44 -9.66
N ALA A 109 9.21 -17.88 -10.65
CA ALA A 109 10.31 -18.54 -11.35
C ALA A 109 11.34 -17.54 -11.91
N SER A 110 12.45 -18.08 -12.41
CA SER A 110 13.42 -17.32 -13.21
C SER A 110 13.85 -18.10 -14.44
N GLY A 111 14.52 -17.42 -15.37
CA GLY A 111 15.10 -18.02 -16.56
C GLY A 111 16.46 -18.64 -16.26
N LYS A 112 16.59 -19.96 -16.46
CA LYS A 112 17.84 -20.71 -16.26
C LYS A 112 18.44 -21.11 -17.60
N ILE A 113 19.73 -20.86 -17.78
CA ILE A 113 20.54 -21.41 -18.87
C ILE A 113 21.70 -22.21 -18.26
N ASP A 114 21.86 -23.46 -18.69
CA ASP A 114 22.93 -24.36 -18.27
C ASP A 114 23.59 -25.08 -19.45
N ASN A 115 24.62 -25.85 -19.13
CA ASN A 115 25.42 -26.61 -20.07
C ASN A 115 24.89 -28.05 -20.30
N SER A 116 23.67 -28.38 -19.89
CA SER A 116 23.14 -29.76 -19.98
C SER A 116 23.04 -30.27 -21.43
N THR A 117 22.94 -29.35 -22.40
CA THR A 117 22.90 -29.64 -23.84
C THR A 117 24.21 -29.31 -24.58
N GLY A 118 25.33 -29.22 -23.85
CA GLY A 118 26.68 -29.03 -24.40
C GLY A 118 27.17 -27.57 -24.40
N THR A 119 28.50 -27.40 -24.50
CA THR A 119 29.25 -26.17 -24.14
C THR A 119 29.20 -25.04 -25.15
N GLY A 120 28.48 -25.21 -26.25
CA GLY A 120 28.31 -24.17 -27.27
C GLY A 120 27.50 -22.98 -26.75
N GLU A 121 27.63 -21.84 -27.43
CA GLU A 121 26.87 -20.62 -27.14
C GLU A 121 25.37 -20.92 -27.01
N LYS A 122 24.75 -20.36 -25.97
CA LYS A 122 23.30 -20.46 -25.73
C LYS A 122 22.64 -19.10 -25.86
N VAL A 123 21.51 -19.03 -26.55
CA VAL A 123 20.91 -17.79 -27.03
C VAL A 123 19.39 -17.82 -26.89
N ARG A 124 18.79 -16.72 -26.44
CA ARG A 124 17.33 -16.52 -26.47
C ARG A 124 16.95 -15.08 -26.75
N TYR A 125 15.87 -14.92 -27.51
CA TYR A 125 15.29 -13.60 -27.84
C TYR A 125 13.94 -13.46 -27.17
N ASN A 126 13.62 -12.25 -26.73
CA ASN A 126 12.26 -11.94 -26.39
C ASN A 126 11.39 -11.94 -27.67
N SER A 127 10.15 -12.37 -27.55
CA SER A 127 9.24 -12.50 -28.70
C SER A 127 8.64 -11.16 -29.15
N GLN A 128 8.63 -10.14 -28.29
CA GLN A 128 7.98 -8.85 -28.55
C GLN A 128 8.91 -7.84 -29.24
N PRO A 129 8.44 -7.15 -30.30
CA PRO A 129 9.16 -6.02 -30.86
C PRO A 129 9.15 -4.83 -29.89
N LEU A 130 10.28 -4.14 -29.78
CA LEU A 130 10.49 -2.94 -28.96
C LEU A 130 10.71 -1.72 -29.85
N TYR A 131 9.93 -0.66 -29.65
CA TYR A 131 10.01 0.58 -30.44
C TYR A 131 10.88 1.61 -29.71
N LEU A 132 12.18 1.58 -29.99
CA LEU A 132 13.21 2.34 -29.25
C LEU A 132 13.86 3.48 -30.05
N ALA A 133 13.59 3.58 -31.36
CA ALA A 133 14.12 4.65 -32.19
C ALA A 133 13.73 6.04 -31.65
N GLY A 134 14.68 6.97 -31.63
CA GLY A 134 14.45 8.33 -31.13
C GLY A 134 14.57 8.49 -29.61
N LYS A 135 14.91 7.43 -28.85
CA LYS A 135 14.87 7.44 -27.39
C LYS A 135 16.24 7.32 -26.73
N TYR A 136 16.35 7.79 -25.50
CA TYR A 136 17.37 7.31 -24.57
C TYR A 136 16.80 6.13 -23.79
N VAL A 137 17.59 5.07 -23.60
CA VAL A 137 17.11 3.81 -23.02
C VAL A 137 18.06 3.31 -21.94
N LEU A 138 17.52 2.87 -20.82
CA LEU A 138 18.20 2.01 -19.85
C LEU A 138 17.70 0.58 -20.04
N TYR A 139 18.60 -0.38 -20.19
CA TYR A 139 18.24 -1.79 -20.20
C TYR A 139 19.16 -2.58 -19.28
N GLY A 140 18.61 -3.64 -18.69
CA GLY A 140 19.35 -4.44 -17.72
C GLY A 140 18.58 -5.67 -17.27
N VAL A 141 19.27 -6.56 -16.56
CA VAL A 141 18.71 -7.81 -16.05
C VAL A 141 19.33 -8.15 -14.69
N TRP A 142 18.54 -8.75 -13.81
CA TRP A 142 19.10 -9.39 -12.62
C TRP A 142 19.68 -10.73 -13.03
N ALA A 143 20.92 -11.00 -12.64
CA ALA A 143 21.56 -12.28 -12.90
C ALA A 143 22.35 -12.80 -11.70
N ARG A 144 22.43 -14.13 -11.59
CA ARG A 144 23.31 -14.86 -10.66
C ARG A 144 23.84 -16.13 -11.30
N SER A 145 25.01 -16.58 -10.87
CA SER A 145 25.50 -17.94 -11.17
C SER A 145 25.23 -18.86 -9.99
N ALA A 146 24.93 -20.13 -10.23
CA ALA A 146 24.86 -21.12 -9.14
C ALA A 146 26.12 -21.99 -9.05
N ALA A 147 26.85 -22.10 -10.15
CA ALA A 147 28.08 -22.87 -10.26
C ALA A 147 28.92 -22.34 -11.42
N GLY A 148 30.25 -22.47 -11.28
CA GLY A 148 31.21 -22.05 -12.29
C GLY A 148 31.27 -20.54 -12.52
N ALA A 149 31.79 -20.15 -13.67
CA ALA A 149 31.91 -18.76 -14.10
C ALA A 149 31.45 -18.60 -15.56
N PRO A 150 30.18 -18.92 -15.88
CA PRO A 150 29.64 -18.71 -17.22
C PRO A 150 29.71 -17.22 -17.58
N GLN A 151 30.06 -16.93 -18.82
CA GLN A 151 30.02 -15.55 -19.33
C GLN A 151 28.66 -15.31 -19.98
N GLY A 152 27.79 -14.61 -19.28
CA GLY A 152 26.54 -14.12 -19.84
C GLY A 152 26.75 -12.84 -20.66
N GLU A 153 25.80 -12.50 -21.52
CA GLU A 153 25.77 -11.23 -22.24
C GLU A 153 24.31 -10.83 -22.50
N LEU A 154 24.00 -9.53 -22.37
CA LEU A 154 22.69 -8.99 -22.70
C LEU A 154 22.81 -8.04 -23.89
N PHE A 155 21.98 -8.28 -24.90
CA PHE A 155 21.91 -7.47 -26.10
C PHE A 155 20.56 -6.75 -26.24
N LEU A 156 20.62 -5.57 -26.84
CA LEU A 156 19.52 -4.99 -27.61
C LEU A 156 19.89 -5.00 -29.08
N ILE A 157 19.08 -5.63 -29.92
CA ILE A 157 19.40 -5.88 -31.33
C ILE A 157 18.26 -5.40 -32.22
N VAL A 158 18.61 -4.83 -33.38
CA VAL A 158 17.63 -4.46 -34.41
C VAL A 158 17.03 -5.71 -35.08
N ARG A 159 15.72 -5.72 -35.31
CA ARG A 159 15.02 -6.66 -36.21
C ARG A 159 14.49 -5.87 -37.42
N ASN A 160 14.84 -6.23 -38.67
CA ASN A 160 14.03 -7.03 -39.60
C ASN A 160 12.53 -6.81 -39.48
N ALA A 161 11.86 -6.07 -40.38
CA ALA A 161 10.39 -5.92 -40.44
C ALA A 161 9.65 -7.27 -40.60
N ASP A 162 10.32 -8.27 -41.16
CA ASP A 162 9.90 -9.67 -41.29
C ASP A 162 10.16 -10.52 -40.02
N GLY A 163 10.64 -9.92 -38.94
CA GLY A 163 10.97 -10.57 -37.67
C GLY A 163 12.40 -11.11 -37.58
N THR A 164 13.18 -11.06 -38.66
CA THR A 164 14.58 -11.56 -38.66
C THR A 164 15.54 -10.60 -37.94
N VAL A 165 16.62 -11.13 -37.35
CA VAL A 165 17.59 -10.32 -36.59
C VAL A 165 18.62 -9.71 -37.55
N LYS A 166 18.90 -8.41 -37.42
CA LYS A 166 19.90 -7.70 -38.24
C LYS A 166 21.25 -7.62 -37.52
N TRP A 167 22.16 -8.51 -37.89
CA TRP A 167 23.56 -8.50 -37.43
C TRP A 167 24.43 -7.59 -38.30
N THR A 168 24.46 -6.29 -38.04
CA THR A 168 25.35 -5.36 -38.77
C THR A 168 26.18 -4.51 -37.82
N ASN A 169 27.51 -4.56 -37.96
CA ASN A 169 28.49 -3.70 -37.27
C ASN A 169 28.62 -2.29 -37.88
N THR A 170 27.90 -2.02 -38.97
CA THR A 170 28.13 -0.82 -39.79
C THR A 170 27.05 0.23 -39.51
N VAL A 171 27.48 1.28 -38.81
CA VAL A 171 27.01 2.69 -38.80
C VAL A 171 25.77 3.10 -37.99
N ASP A 172 24.84 2.22 -37.60
CA ASP A 172 23.58 2.64 -36.93
C ASP A 172 23.29 2.04 -35.53
N ASN A 173 24.30 1.62 -34.74
CA ASN A 173 24.07 0.85 -33.50
C ASN A 173 23.18 -0.40 -33.76
N GLY A 174 23.51 -1.20 -34.79
CA GLY A 174 22.71 -2.37 -35.21
C GLY A 174 22.49 -3.42 -34.10
N HIS A 175 23.39 -3.46 -33.13
CA HIS A 175 23.21 -4.10 -31.83
C HIS A 175 24.07 -3.39 -30.78
N CYS A 176 23.64 -3.46 -29.52
CA CYS A 176 24.39 -3.00 -28.35
C CYS A 176 24.36 -4.08 -27.28
N SER A 177 25.49 -4.33 -26.63
CA SER A 177 25.59 -5.37 -25.60
C SER A 177 26.58 -5.02 -24.50
N PHE A 178 26.43 -5.73 -23.39
CA PHE A 178 27.41 -5.75 -22.30
C PHE A 178 27.48 -7.15 -21.67
N TYR A 179 28.68 -7.51 -21.19
CA TYR A 179 28.90 -8.78 -20.51
C TYR A 179 28.31 -8.80 -19.11
N ILE A 180 27.77 -9.97 -18.74
CA ILE A 180 27.24 -10.30 -17.44
C ILE A 180 28.22 -11.26 -16.75
N ASN A 181 29.03 -10.71 -15.85
CA ASN A 181 29.94 -11.47 -15.00
C ASN A 181 29.21 -11.90 -13.73
N ALA A 182 28.29 -12.86 -13.86
CA ALA A 182 27.38 -13.25 -12.80
C ALA A 182 28.10 -13.80 -11.56
N THR A 183 27.64 -13.37 -10.38
CA THR A 183 28.11 -13.82 -9.06
C THR A 183 27.10 -14.78 -8.43
N PRO A 184 27.44 -15.50 -7.35
CA PRO A 184 26.46 -16.31 -6.59
C PRO A 184 25.24 -15.53 -6.08
N GLU A 185 25.43 -14.24 -5.82
CA GLU A 185 24.37 -13.29 -5.45
C GLU A 185 23.67 -12.71 -6.68
N TRP A 186 22.37 -12.47 -6.56
CA TRP A 186 21.60 -11.71 -7.55
C TRP A 186 22.12 -10.27 -7.63
N ARG A 187 22.59 -9.86 -8.82
CA ARG A 187 22.99 -8.49 -9.11
C ARG A 187 22.32 -7.95 -10.36
N PHE A 188 22.05 -6.66 -10.39
CA PHE A 188 21.47 -5.98 -11.53
C PHE A 188 22.57 -5.48 -12.46
N TYR A 189 22.66 -6.05 -13.66
CA TYR A 189 23.60 -5.62 -14.69
C TYR A 189 22.85 -4.77 -15.71
N TYR A 190 23.39 -3.60 -16.05
CA TYR A 190 22.67 -2.61 -16.85
C TYR A 190 23.59 -1.74 -17.70
N GLN A 191 23.02 -1.13 -18.73
CA GLN A 191 23.65 -0.10 -19.55
C GLN A 191 22.61 0.90 -20.05
N ALA A 192 23.04 2.16 -20.22
CA ALA A 192 22.25 3.20 -20.87
C ALA A 192 22.73 3.45 -22.30
N LEU A 193 21.81 3.69 -23.23
CA LEU A 193 22.06 3.89 -24.66
C LEU A 193 21.37 5.16 -25.17
N ASP A 194 22.02 5.81 -26.13
CA ASP A 194 21.44 6.87 -26.95
C ASP A 194 21.03 6.28 -28.30
N LEU A 195 19.71 6.17 -28.53
CA LEU A 195 19.10 5.72 -29.77
C LEU A 195 18.38 6.87 -30.49
N THR A 196 18.68 8.13 -30.15
CA THR A 196 18.03 9.31 -30.74
C THR A 196 18.30 9.44 -32.25
N GLY A 197 19.47 8.98 -32.71
CA GLY A 197 19.84 8.92 -34.12
C GLY A 197 19.42 7.64 -34.86
N SER A 198 18.82 6.67 -34.17
CA SER A 198 18.44 5.39 -34.79
C SER A 198 17.20 5.53 -35.66
N SER A 199 17.24 4.92 -36.85
CA SER A 199 16.09 4.75 -37.75
C SER A 199 15.56 3.32 -37.77
N ALA A 200 15.97 2.46 -36.84
CA ALA A 200 15.56 1.07 -36.80
C ALA A 200 14.06 0.92 -36.51
N PRO A 201 13.31 0.08 -37.25
CA PRO A 201 11.87 -0.03 -37.07
C PRO A 201 11.50 -0.67 -35.73
N TYR A 202 12.27 -1.65 -35.25
CA TYR A 202 12.11 -2.23 -33.92
C TYR A 202 13.37 -2.98 -33.44
N TYR A 203 13.44 -3.17 -32.13
CA TYR A 203 14.49 -3.87 -31.40
C TYR A 203 13.94 -5.12 -30.71
N THR A 204 14.85 -6.00 -30.27
CA THR A 204 14.58 -7.17 -29.42
C THR A 204 15.67 -7.28 -28.36
N ALA A 205 15.29 -7.68 -27.15
CA ALA A 205 16.22 -8.09 -26.11
C ALA A 205 16.66 -9.54 -26.36
N ARG A 206 17.98 -9.80 -26.30
CA ARG A 206 18.57 -11.13 -26.43
C ARG A 206 19.48 -11.40 -25.23
N ILE A 207 19.31 -12.57 -24.62
CA ILE A 207 20.21 -13.06 -23.56
C ILE A 207 21.07 -14.19 -24.11
N ASP A 208 22.35 -14.12 -23.77
CA ASP A 208 23.37 -15.05 -24.23
C ASP A 208 24.15 -15.66 -23.07
N VAL A 209 24.66 -16.86 -23.32
CA VAL A 209 25.76 -17.46 -22.56
C VAL A 209 26.81 -17.87 -23.58
N ASN A 210 27.86 -17.07 -23.69
CA ASN A 210 28.88 -17.20 -24.73
C ASN A 210 29.80 -18.40 -24.49
N THR A 211 30.17 -18.62 -23.23
CA THR A 211 31.09 -19.70 -22.85
C THR A 211 30.68 -20.28 -21.50
N PHE A 212 30.73 -21.61 -21.42
CA PHE A 212 30.70 -22.36 -20.17
C PHE A 212 32.13 -22.79 -19.82
N GLY A 213 32.60 -22.42 -18.63
CA GLY A 213 33.92 -22.81 -18.14
C GLY A 213 33.97 -24.28 -17.70
N THR A 214 32.85 -24.83 -17.20
CA THR A 214 32.72 -26.24 -16.81
C THR A 214 31.37 -26.84 -17.22
N THR A 215 31.22 -28.16 -17.08
CA THR A 215 29.95 -28.88 -17.32
C THR A 215 28.85 -28.52 -16.33
N ASN A 216 29.18 -27.89 -15.20
CA ASN A 216 28.22 -27.54 -14.15
C ASN A 216 27.85 -26.07 -14.16
N ASP A 217 28.34 -25.29 -15.12
CA ASP A 217 28.08 -23.85 -15.19
C ASP A 217 26.59 -23.57 -15.43
N VAL A 218 26.01 -22.74 -14.57
CA VAL A 218 24.60 -22.34 -14.63
C VAL A 218 24.50 -20.85 -14.34
N ILE A 219 23.74 -20.15 -15.19
CA ILE A 219 23.35 -18.76 -14.98
C ILE A 219 21.83 -18.64 -14.94
N TYR A 220 21.36 -17.80 -14.03
CA TYR A 220 19.95 -17.45 -13.86
C TYR A 220 19.74 -15.98 -14.20
N TYR A 221 18.63 -15.69 -14.86
CA TYR A 221 18.18 -14.37 -15.27
C TYR A 221 16.78 -14.12 -14.75
N ASP A 222 16.55 -12.93 -14.23
CA ASP A 222 15.26 -12.48 -13.74
C ASP A 222 15.14 -10.96 -13.86
N GLY A 223 13.92 -10.43 -13.83
CA GLY A 223 13.63 -9.00 -13.84
C GLY A 223 14.37 -8.19 -14.92
N LEU A 224 14.29 -8.61 -16.19
CA LEU A 224 14.79 -7.82 -17.32
C LEU A 224 13.94 -6.56 -17.51
N VAL A 225 14.60 -5.43 -17.64
CA VAL A 225 13.98 -4.13 -17.87
C VAL A 225 14.46 -3.49 -19.16
N VAL A 226 13.55 -2.80 -19.83
CA VAL A 226 13.87 -1.81 -20.87
C VAL A 226 13.04 -0.57 -20.57
N TYR A 227 13.69 0.48 -20.07
CA TYR A 227 13.08 1.75 -19.72
C TYR A 227 13.51 2.83 -20.70
N GLU A 228 12.55 3.61 -21.18
CA GLU A 228 12.85 4.93 -21.74
C GLU A 228 13.25 5.86 -20.58
N ILE A 229 14.33 6.62 -20.79
CA ILE A 229 14.86 7.57 -19.82
C ILE A 229 15.00 8.95 -20.47
N SER A 230 15.09 9.99 -19.65
CA SER A 230 15.35 11.35 -20.13
C SER A 230 16.83 11.54 -20.54
N ARG A 231 17.09 12.61 -21.30
CA ARG A 231 18.45 13.02 -21.67
C ARG A 231 19.32 13.33 -20.43
N ASP A 232 18.73 13.93 -19.40
CA ASP A 232 19.44 14.28 -18.16
C ASP A 232 19.84 13.03 -17.39
N GLU A 233 18.96 12.03 -17.35
CA GLU A 233 19.25 10.72 -16.74
C GLU A 233 20.33 9.97 -17.52
N PHE A 234 20.25 9.93 -18.85
CA PHE A 234 21.31 9.36 -19.69
C PHE A 234 22.66 10.03 -19.43
N THR A 235 22.67 11.36 -19.32
CA THR A 235 23.88 12.13 -19.00
C THR A 235 24.41 11.76 -17.60
N ALA A 236 23.52 11.59 -16.61
CA ALA A 236 23.89 11.15 -15.27
C ALA A 236 24.54 9.76 -15.25
N PHE A 237 24.05 8.81 -16.07
CA PHE A 237 24.69 7.52 -16.27
C PHE A 237 26.08 7.65 -16.93
N ARG A 238 26.16 8.39 -18.04
CA ARG A 238 27.42 8.59 -18.78
C ARG A 238 28.52 9.21 -17.92
N GLU A 239 28.15 10.13 -17.03
CA GLU A 239 29.06 10.86 -16.15
C GLU A 239 29.26 10.17 -14.79
N ASN A 240 28.74 8.94 -14.58
CA ASN A 240 28.83 8.18 -13.33
C ASN A 240 28.35 8.97 -12.09
N LYS A 241 27.30 9.78 -12.26
CA LYS A 241 26.70 10.59 -11.17
C LYS A 241 25.85 9.78 -10.20
N LEU A 242 25.50 8.54 -10.56
CA LEU A 242 24.74 7.61 -9.73
C LEU A 242 25.62 6.42 -9.37
N ASN A 243 25.65 6.06 -8.08
CA ASN A 243 26.26 4.80 -7.65
C ASN A 243 25.31 3.61 -7.89
N TYR A 244 25.82 2.39 -7.74
CA TYR A 244 25.06 1.16 -7.99
C TYR A 244 23.73 1.10 -7.22
N ASP A 245 23.75 1.37 -5.91
CA ASP A 245 22.54 1.30 -5.06
C ASP A 245 21.51 2.36 -5.48
N GLN A 246 21.97 3.56 -5.87
CA GLN A 246 21.10 4.60 -6.40
C GLN A 246 20.45 4.17 -7.72
N VAL A 247 21.18 3.48 -8.61
CA VAL A 247 20.60 2.96 -9.85
C VAL A 247 19.57 1.87 -9.56
N VAL A 248 19.90 0.91 -8.70
CA VAL A 248 18.98 -0.18 -8.32
C VAL A 248 17.71 0.36 -7.65
N ALA A 249 17.84 1.37 -6.78
CA ALA A 249 16.71 2.03 -6.15
C ALA A 249 15.90 2.86 -7.15
N LYS A 250 16.56 3.51 -8.12
CA LYS A 250 15.88 4.38 -9.09
C LYS A 250 15.22 3.56 -10.22
N TYR A 251 15.80 2.46 -10.68
CA TYR A 251 15.26 1.66 -11.78
C TYR A 251 15.09 0.19 -11.40
N PRO A 252 14.28 -0.11 -10.35
CA PRO A 252 13.95 -1.49 -10.00
C PRO A 252 13.16 -2.15 -11.13
N TYR A 253 13.18 -3.48 -11.19
CA TYR A 253 12.23 -4.21 -12.03
C TYR A 253 10.79 -3.90 -11.59
N VAL A 254 9.94 -3.61 -12.57
CA VAL A 254 8.48 -3.54 -12.40
C VAL A 254 7.82 -4.33 -13.51
N ASP A 255 6.69 -4.97 -13.18
CA ASP A 255 5.78 -5.51 -14.19
C ASP A 255 5.18 -4.35 -14.98
N ASP A 256 5.17 -4.44 -16.31
CA ASP A 256 4.46 -3.49 -17.18
C ASP A 256 4.67 -2.00 -16.83
N VAL A 257 3.61 -1.29 -16.44
CA VAL A 257 3.63 0.10 -15.96
C VAL A 257 3.34 0.08 -14.47
N LYS A 258 4.21 0.69 -13.68
CA LYS A 258 3.92 0.98 -12.27
C LYS A 258 4.14 2.43 -11.95
N HIS A 259 3.23 2.95 -11.13
CA HIS A 259 3.31 4.27 -10.54
C HIS A 259 3.76 4.13 -9.09
N VAL A 260 4.16 5.23 -8.46
CA VAL A 260 4.30 5.25 -7.00
C VAL A 260 2.93 4.94 -6.40
N ASN A 261 2.85 3.94 -5.54
CA ASN A 261 1.62 3.52 -4.87
C ASN A 261 1.86 3.33 -3.37
N SER A 262 0.96 3.86 -2.56
CA SER A 262 1.02 3.80 -1.09
C SER A 262 2.38 4.19 -0.50
N PRO A 263 2.87 5.43 -0.73
CA PRO A 263 4.13 5.89 -0.15
C PRO A 263 4.05 5.96 1.38
N TYR A 264 5.19 5.77 2.04
CA TYR A 264 5.30 5.80 3.49
C TYR A 264 6.60 6.42 3.99
N VAL A 265 6.55 6.94 5.21
CA VAL A 265 7.70 7.33 6.03
C VAL A 265 7.59 6.64 7.38
N ILE A 266 8.69 6.04 7.85
CA ILE A 266 8.83 5.55 9.22
C ILE A 266 10.07 6.21 9.81
N LYS A 267 9.92 6.89 10.94
CA LYS A 267 11.06 7.39 11.71
C LYS A 267 11.16 6.58 12.98
N TYR A 268 12.28 5.90 13.14
CA TYR A 268 12.49 4.99 14.27
C TYR A 268 12.71 5.75 15.58
N GLY A 269 12.36 5.09 16.69
CA GLY A 269 12.58 5.55 18.05
C GLY A 269 14.03 5.88 18.36
N GLU A 270 14.26 6.60 19.47
CA GLU A 270 15.64 6.88 19.90
C GLU A 270 16.34 5.60 20.31
N ASN A 271 15.58 4.70 20.93
CA ASN A 271 15.92 3.31 21.04
C ASN A 271 15.45 2.55 19.79
N LEU A 272 16.39 1.94 19.08
CA LEU A 272 16.11 1.11 17.90
C LEU A 272 15.69 -0.32 18.25
N LEU A 273 15.88 -0.75 19.50
CA LEU A 273 15.49 -2.08 19.95
C LEU A 273 13.99 -2.14 20.26
N PRO A 274 13.28 -3.13 19.71
CA PRO A 274 11.89 -3.37 20.09
C PRO A 274 11.81 -3.97 21.51
N PRO A 275 10.63 -3.97 22.14
CA PRO A 275 10.40 -4.68 23.39
C PRO A 275 10.62 -6.20 23.23
N PHE A 276 10.93 -6.90 24.32
CA PHE A 276 11.28 -8.31 24.33
C PHE A 276 10.19 -9.27 23.82
N HIS A 277 8.92 -8.88 23.81
CA HIS A 277 7.87 -9.73 23.21
C HIS A 277 7.95 -9.78 21.68
N GLU A 278 8.66 -8.85 21.04
CA GLU A 278 8.96 -8.86 19.60
C GLU A 278 10.31 -9.54 19.28
N TRP A 279 11.04 -10.01 20.30
CA TRP A 279 12.32 -10.72 20.09
C TRP A 279 12.07 -12.19 19.76
N ILE A 280 13.06 -12.81 19.11
CA ILE A 280 13.12 -14.27 19.03
C ILE A 280 13.59 -14.78 20.39
N LEU A 281 12.64 -15.23 21.20
CA LEU A 281 12.90 -15.68 22.56
C LEU A 281 13.44 -17.10 22.59
N ASN A 282 14.40 -17.33 23.49
CA ASN A 282 14.76 -18.69 23.89
C ASN A 282 13.53 -19.39 24.49
N PRO A 283 13.34 -20.72 24.29
CA PRO A 283 12.22 -21.46 24.90
C PRO A 283 12.15 -21.34 26.43
N ASN A 284 13.30 -21.10 27.08
CA ASN A 284 13.40 -20.93 28.53
C ASN A 284 13.38 -19.46 28.98
N ALA A 285 13.09 -18.53 28.06
CA ALA A 285 12.97 -17.11 28.34
C ALA A 285 11.51 -16.66 28.42
N THR A 286 11.26 -15.63 29.21
CA THR A 286 9.94 -15.01 29.34
C THR A 286 10.12 -13.49 29.40
N ALA A 287 9.45 -12.76 28.51
CA ALA A 287 9.32 -11.31 28.60
C ALA A 287 8.30 -11.01 29.71
N ILE A 288 8.78 -10.57 30.88
CA ILE A 288 7.92 -10.31 32.06
C ILE A 288 7.35 -8.89 31.99
N GLU A 289 8.11 -7.96 31.42
CA GLU A 289 7.67 -6.61 31.06
C GLU A 289 8.23 -6.28 29.66
N PRO A 290 7.73 -5.25 28.95
CA PRO A 290 8.19 -4.94 27.60
C PRO A 290 9.71 -4.85 27.44
N TYR A 291 10.43 -4.29 28.42
CA TYR A 291 11.90 -4.21 28.43
C TYR A 291 12.52 -4.92 29.63
N LYS A 292 11.90 -6.03 30.07
CA LYS A 292 12.43 -6.93 31.10
C LYS A 292 12.28 -8.39 30.70
N LEU A 293 13.42 -9.05 30.49
CA LEU A 293 13.49 -10.46 30.10
C LEU A 293 14.03 -11.29 31.26
N ARG A 294 13.40 -12.44 31.54
CA ARG A 294 13.95 -13.46 32.43
C ARG A 294 14.30 -14.71 31.64
N LEU A 295 15.52 -15.20 31.80
CA LEU A 295 16.01 -16.46 31.22
C LEU A 295 16.32 -17.45 32.36
N VAL A 296 15.72 -18.64 32.33
CA VAL A 296 15.87 -19.68 33.36
C VAL A 296 16.47 -20.93 32.71
N THR A 297 17.78 -21.14 32.82
CA THR A 297 18.44 -22.27 32.14
C THR A 297 19.62 -22.81 32.93
N ASN A 298 19.90 -24.11 32.80
CA ASN A 298 21.09 -24.74 33.37
C ASN A 298 22.23 -24.90 32.34
N THR A 299 22.03 -24.45 31.10
CA THR A 299 23.04 -24.45 30.04
C THR A 299 23.65 -23.08 29.85
N VAL A 300 24.93 -23.02 29.48
CA VAL A 300 25.58 -21.79 29.00
C VAL A 300 25.13 -21.48 27.55
N ASP A 301 25.46 -20.28 27.07
CA ASP A 301 25.19 -19.83 25.69
C ASP A 301 23.72 -19.90 25.24
N SER A 302 22.79 -19.80 26.18
CA SER A 302 21.38 -19.59 25.87
C SER A 302 21.13 -18.10 25.63
N TYR A 303 20.43 -17.77 24.54
CA TYR A 303 20.15 -16.38 24.20
C TYR A 303 18.77 -16.18 23.59
N SER A 304 18.24 -14.98 23.80
CA SER A 304 17.15 -14.40 23.00
C SER A 304 17.73 -13.28 22.14
N THR A 305 17.17 -13.03 20.96
CA THR A 305 17.75 -12.05 20.02
C THR A 305 16.73 -11.14 19.34
N ALA A 306 17.15 -9.92 19.06
CA ALA A 306 16.48 -8.98 18.17
C ALA A 306 17.38 -8.64 16.98
N ARG A 307 16.79 -8.64 15.78
CA ARG A 307 17.44 -8.21 14.56
C ARG A 307 16.95 -6.83 14.18
N VAL A 308 17.86 -5.86 14.10
CA VAL A 308 17.54 -4.45 13.88
C VAL A 308 18.20 -3.97 12.59
N ALA A 309 17.42 -3.34 11.70
CA ALA A 309 17.94 -2.74 10.47
C ALA A 309 18.84 -1.55 10.79
N VAL A 310 20.01 -1.49 10.14
CA VAL A 310 21.01 -0.45 10.34
C VAL A 310 21.60 0.03 9.02
N LEU A 311 22.25 1.19 9.08
CA LEU A 311 22.96 1.75 7.95
C LEU A 311 24.44 1.33 7.97
N PRO A 312 25.04 1.02 6.81
CA PRO A 312 26.45 0.70 6.71
C PRO A 312 27.34 1.91 7.05
N GLY A 313 28.51 1.65 7.64
CA GLY A 313 29.50 2.70 7.94
C GLY A 313 29.09 3.71 9.02
N ARG A 314 28.08 3.43 9.85
CA ARG A 314 27.57 4.33 10.90
C ARG A 314 27.94 3.87 12.30
N HIS A 315 28.03 4.81 13.23
CA HIS A 315 28.27 4.52 14.64
C HIS A 315 26.96 4.24 15.36
N TYR A 316 26.98 3.19 16.17
CA TYR A 316 25.90 2.83 17.07
C TYR A 316 26.46 2.56 18.46
N THR A 317 25.66 2.84 19.48
CA THR A 317 25.97 2.54 20.88
C THR A 317 24.86 1.66 21.46
N LEU A 318 25.22 0.46 21.94
CA LEU A 318 24.34 -0.39 22.73
C LEU A 318 24.63 -0.19 24.22
N SER A 319 23.59 0.03 25.01
CA SER A 319 23.63 0.11 26.47
C SER A 319 22.47 -0.66 27.09
N GLY A 320 22.55 -0.95 28.39
CA GLY A 320 21.47 -1.61 29.13
C GLY A 320 21.98 -2.19 30.45
N ASP A 321 21.10 -2.90 31.14
CA ASP A 321 21.46 -3.66 32.34
C ASP A 321 21.30 -5.17 32.06
N PRO A 322 22.41 -5.89 31.79
CA PRO A 322 22.35 -7.32 31.50
C PRO A 322 22.17 -8.18 32.76
N GLY A 323 22.06 -7.58 33.96
CA GLY A 323 22.01 -8.29 35.22
C GLY A 323 23.24 -9.18 35.42
N SER A 324 23.03 -10.49 35.58
CA SER A 324 24.10 -11.50 35.64
C SER A 324 24.49 -12.09 34.28
N GLY A 325 23.91 -11.58 33.19
CA GLY A 325 24.13 -12.04 31.82
C GLY A 325 25.02 -11.09 31.02
N ASN A 326 24.84 -11.09 29.71
CA ASN A 326 25.60 -10.31 28.75
C ASN A 326 24.65 -9.77 27.67
N TYR A 327 24.96 -8.57 27.19
CA TYR A 327 24.47 -8.10 25.91
C TYR A 327 25.57 -8.17 24.87
N GLU A 328 25.23 -8.65 23.68
CA GLU A 328 26.18 -8.87 22.57
C GLU A 328 25.68 -8.25 21.27
N VAL A 329 26.62 -7.90 20.39
CA VAL A 329 26.30 -7.29 19.09
C VAL A 329 27.08 -7.93 17.96
N TYR A 330 26.33 -8.38 16.96
CA TYR A 330 26.86 -8.91 15.72
C TYR A 330 26.32 -8.12 14.53
N ALA A 331 27.15 -7.85 13.52
CA ALA A 331 26.71 -7.36 12.23
C ALA A 331 26.32 -8.52 11.32
N CYS A 332 25.23 -8.34 10.59
CA CYS A 332 24.75 -9.26 9.57
C CYS A 332 24.52 -8.56 8.23
N ASP A 333 24.62 -9.31 7.14
CA ASP A 333 24.26 -8.85 5.79
C ASP A 333 22.74 -8.87 5.58
N SER A 334 22.28 -8.55 4.37
CA SER A 334 20.86 -8.52 4.02
C SER A 334 20.17 -9.89 4.06
N GLU A 335 20.94 -10.99 4.07
CA GLU A 335 20.45 -12.37 4.16
C GLU A 335 20.55 -12.93 5.59
N TYR A 336 20.92 -12.08 6.56
CA TYR A 336 21.18 -12.43 7.95
C TYR A 336 22.43 -13.31 8.17
N ASN A 337 23.34 -13.39 7.19
CA ASN A 337 24.61 -14.05 7.42
C ASN A 337 25.49 -13.18 8.31
N PHE A 338 26.22 -13.81 9.21
CA PHE A 338 27.15 -13.14 10.11
C PHE A 338 28.29 -12.49 9.33
N ILE A 339 28.56 -11.22 9.61
CA ILE A 339 29.69 -10.46 9.06
C ILE A 339 30.78 -10.28 10.12
N LYS A 340 30.41 -9.80 11.31
CA LYS A 340 31.37 -9.35 12.32
C LYS A 340 30.81 -9.39 13.73
N ASP A 341 31.66 -9.77 14.69
CA ASP A 341 31.45 -9.64 16.13
C ASP A 341 32.03 -8.31 16.63
N PHE A 342 31.25 -7.56 17.40
CA PHE A 342 31.71 -6.34 18.06
C PHE A 342 32.04 -6.53 19.54
N GLY A 343 31.64 -7.66 20.13
CA GLY A 343 31.89 -8.00 21.53
C GLY A 343 30.64 -7.93 22.40
N GLN A 344 30.88 -7.95 23.71
CA GLN A 344 29.87 -8.02 24.76
C GLN A 344 30.16 -7.04 25.90
N PHE A 345 29.15 -6.71 26.70
CA PHE A 345 29.34 -6.12 28.03
C PHE A 345 28.49 -6.84 29.08
N LEU A 346 29.03 -6.90 30.31
CA LEU A 346 28.47 -7.69 31.42
C LEU A 346 28.02 -6.85 32.62
N ALA A 347 28.51 -5.61 32.73
CA ALA A 347 28.20 -4.76 33.87
C ALA A 347 27.04 -3.80 33.58
N SER A 348 26.13 -3.65 34.54
CA SER A 348 25.09 -2.62 34.51
C SER A 348 25.71 -1.23 34.29
N ASN A 349 25.02 -0.36 33.55
CA ASN A 349 25.51 0.97 33.16
C ASN A 349 26.75 0.96 32.25
N SER A 350 27.14 -0.18 31.68
CA SER A 350 28.14 -0.24 30.61
C SER A 350 27.50 -0.06 29.25
N SER A 351 28.32 0.30 28.26
CA SER A 351 27.90 0.40 26.87
C SER A 351 29.01 -0.05 25.94
N ILE A 352 28.63 -0.42 24.72
CA ILE A 352 29.56 -0.70 23.64
C ILE A 352 29.25 0.21 22.45
N THR A 353 30.27 0.89 21.94
CA THR A 353 30.16 1.75 20.76
C THR A 353 30.99 1.16 19.63
N PHE A 354 30.40 1.05 18.45
CA PHE A 354 31.02 0.42 17.30
C PHE A 354 30.57 1.08 15.99
N LYS A 355 31.31 0.81 14.92
CA LYS A 355 30.98 1.27 13.56
C LYS A 355 30.60 0.09 12.69
N THR A 356 29.43 0.14 12.04
CA THR A 356 28.97 -0.92 11.13
C THR A 356 29.90 -1.05 9.92
N PRO A 357 30.19 -2.30 9.45
CA PRO A 357 30.84 -2.54 8.17
C PRO A 357 30.09 -1.91 6.99
N SER A 358 30.77 -1.77 5.84
CA SER A 358 30.16 -1.23 4.61
C SER A 358 29.07 -2.13 4.02
N THR A 359 29.02 -3.41 4.41
CA THR A 359 28.06 -4.41 3.93
C THR A 359 26.99 -4.76 4.97
N ALA A 360 27.03 -4.16 6.16
CA ALA A 360 26.08 -4.46 7.22
C ALA A 360 24.70 -3.89 6.90
N SER A 361 23.68 -4.74 6.98
CA SER A 361 22.26 -4.37 6.82
C SER A 361 21.48 -4.52 8.13
N TYR A 362 21.91 -5.44 8.99
CA TYR A 362 21.28 -5.69 10.29
C TYR A 362 22.31 -5.80 11.41
N LEU A 363 21.87 -5.52 12.63
CA LEU A 363 22.53 -5.96 13.86
C LEU A 363 21.70 -7.06 14.51
N ASP A 364 22.35 -8.14 14.91
CA ASP A 364 21.79 -9.20 15.76
C ASP A 364 22.22 -8.91 17.20
N ILE A 365 21.26 -8.47 18.02
CA ILE A 365 21.48 -8.05 19.40
C ILE A 365 20.98 -9.15 20.33
N ARG A 366 21.90 -9.73 21.12
CA ARG A 366 21.59 -10.89 21.96
C ARG A 366 21.59 -10.55 23.44
N ALA A 367 20.59 -11.04 24.15
CA ALA A 367 20.57 -11.14 25.60
C ALA A 367 20.92 -12.58 25.98
N THR A 368 22.10 -12.81 26.55
CA THR A 368 22.64 -14.16 26.76
C THR A 368 23.27 -14.37 28.12
N ASN A 369 23.20 -15.61 28.62
CA ASN A 369 23.93 -16.01 29.81
C ASN A 369 25.36 -16.52 29.52
N ARG A 370 25.87 -16.45 28.27
CA ARG A 370 27.20 -16.87 27.76
C ARG A 370 28.14 -17.56 28.75
N ASN A 371 28.65 -16.81 29.72
CA ASN A 371 29.71 -17.27 30.63
C ASN A 371 29.23 -17.95 31.92
N THR A 372 27.91 -18.03 32.19
CA THR A 372 27.37 -18.47 33.48
C THR A 372 26.09 -19.28 33.30
N ALA A 373 26.14 -20.58 33.62
CA ALA A 373 24.94 -21.38 33.83
C ALA A 373 24.22 -20.82 35.07
N SER A 374 23.08 -20.17 34.86
CA SER A 374 22.35 -19.45 35.91
C SER A 374 20.90 -19.88 35.93
N ILE A 375 20.43 -20.35 37.08
CA ILE A 375 19.04 -20.72 37.31
C ILE A 375 18.06 -19.56 37.08
N ALA A 376 18.51 -18.30 37.07
CA ALA A 376 17.72 -17.17 36.59
C ALA A 376 18.61 -15.97 36.27
N THR A 377 18.62 -15.50 35.02
CA THR A 377 19.24 -14.24 34.60
C THR A 377 18.15 -13.26 34.18
N THR A 378 18.28 -11.99 34.58
CA THR A 378 17.36 -10.92 34.17
C THR A 378 18.11 -9.89 33.35
N PHE A 379 17.48 -9.44 32.26
CA PHE A 379 17.98 -8.41 31.37
C PHE A 379 16.98 -7.26 31.35
N ASN A 380 17.46 -6.03 31.56
CA ASN A 380 16.63 -4.86 31.70
C ASN A 380 17.06 -3.76 30.73
N GLN A 381 16.05 -3.10 30.16
CA GLN A 381 16.17 -1.79 29.53
C GLN A 381 17.30 -1.68 28.49
N PRO A 382 17.41 -2.62 27.53
CA PRO A 382 18.40 -2.48 26.48
C PRO A 382 18.04 -1.30 25.57
N MET A 383 19.05 -0.54 25.17
CA MET A 383 18.92 0.60 24.27
C MET A 383 20.01 0.56 23.20
N LEU A 384 19.60 0.53 21.94
CA LEU A 384 20.48 0.72 20.80
C LEU A 384 20.24 2.11 20.22
N TYR A 385 21.25 2.97 20.29
CA TYR A 385 21.20 4.35 19.82
C TYR A 385 22.08 4.55 18.57
N LEU A 386 21.59 5.33 17.60
CA LEU A 386 22.38 5.80 16.46
C LEU A 386 23.27 6.97 16.91
N GLY A 387 24.54 6.70 17.18
CA GLY A 387 25.51 7.69 17.61
C GLY A 387 26.73 7.08 18.31
N THR A 388 27.51 7.93 18.95
CA THR A 388 28.81 7.56 19.56
C THR A 388 28.79 7.58 21.10
N ALA A 389 27.64 7.85 21.71
CA ALA A 389 27.50 7.96 23.16
C ALA A 389 26.19 7.30 23.61
N ALA A 390 26.26 6.58 24.74
CA ALA A 390 25.08 5.99 25.36
C ALA A 390 24.13 7.09 25.84
N LYS A 391 22.83 6.83 25.73
CA LYS A 391 21.77 7.71 26.22
C LYS A 391 20.98 7.03 27.34
N PRO A 392 20.27 7.79 28.19
CA PRO A 392 19.32 7.21 29.14
C PRO A 392 18.28 6.36 28.42
N PHE A 393 17.92 5.22 29.01
CA PHE A 393 16.93 4.32 28.42
C PHE A 393 15.60 5.03 28.16
N GLN A 394 15.06 4.78 26.96
CA GLN A 394 13.67 5.06 26.62
C GLN A 394 13.10 3.87 25.85
N PRO A 395 11.79 3.57 25.98
CA PRO A 395 11.12 2.65 25.09
C PRO A 395 11.24 3.09 23.62
N ARG A 396 11.35 2.14 22.69
CA ARG A 396 11.19 2.43 21.26
C ARG A 396 9.82 3.05 21.00
N ASN A 397 9.83 4.18 20.31
CA ASN A 397 8.65 4.91 19.91
C ASN A 397 8.86 5.41 18.48
N ASP A 398 8.31 4.67 17.54
CA ASP A 398 8.41 4.97 16.11
C ASP A 398 7.29 5.93 15.70
N ASP A 399 7.63 6.91 14.89
CA ASP A 399 6.66 7.75 14.19
C ASP A 399 6.45 7.18 12.78
N TYR A 400 5.26 7.33 12.23
CA TYR A 400 4.97 6.92 10.86
C TYR A 400 4.05 7.92 10.16
N LEU A 401 4.17 8.00 8.85
CA LEU A 401 3.25 8.73 7.98
C LEU A 401 2.97 7.86 6.75
N PHE A 402 1.75 7.37 6.65
CA PHE A 402 1.31 6.46 5.60
C PHE A 402 0.27 7.13 4.70
N PHE A 403 0.38 6.92 3.39
CA PHE A 403 -0.57 7.41 2.39
C PHE A 403 -1.25 6.23 1.69
N PRO A 404 -2.18 5.52 2.34
CA PRO A 404 -2.74 4.28 1.81
C PRO A 404 -3.54 4.49 0.52
N ASN A 405 -3.34 3.60 -0.45
CA ASN A 405 -4.04 3.59 -1.75
C ASN A 405 -3.84 4.86 -2.58
N VAL A 406 -2.82 5.66 -2.27
CA VAL A 406 -2.47 6.86 -3.02
C VAL A 406 -1.52 6.48 -4.14
N GLN A 407 -2.01 6.57 -5.37
CA GLN A 407 -1.22 6.41 -6.58
C GLN A 407 -0.74 7.79 -7.09
N LEU A 408 0.55 7.95 -7.39
CA LEU A 408 1.13 9.17 -7.93
C LEU A 408 1.90 8.86 -9.22
N ALA A 409 1.30 9.20 -10.37
CA ALA A 409 1.85 8.92 -11.69
C ALA A 409 2.60 10.12 -12.28
N SER A 410 3.41 9.86 -13.31
CA SER A 410 4.04 10.87 -14.17
C SER A 410 4.06 10.45 -15.64
N SER A 411 4.37 11.41 -16.52
CA SER A 411 4.92 11.14 -17.85
C SER A 411 6.31 10.51 -17.71
N VAL A 412 6.76 9.82 -18.75
CA VAL A 412 8.06 9.12 -18.78
C VAL A 412 9.24 10.10 -18.62
N ASP A 413 9.12 11.29 -19.22
CA ASP A 413 10.11 12.36 -19.12
C ASP A 413 10.01 13.18 -17.82
N GLY A 414 9.02 12.89 -16.96
CA GLY A 414 8.80 13.57 -15.69
C GLY A 414 8.30 15.02 -15.80
N THR A 415 7.98 15.52 -16.99
CA THR A 415 7.52 16.92 -17.19
C THR A 415 6.10 17.16 -16.68
N ALA A 416 5.24 16.14 -16.72
CA ALA A 416 3.92 16.15 -16.11
C ALA A 416 3.88 15.07 -15.01
N CYS A 417 3.42 15.44 -13.81
CA CYS A 417 3.25 14.48 -12.72
C CYS A 417 2.10 14.85 -11.78
N ASP A 418 1.53 13.83 -11.16
CA ASP A 418 0.74 14.00 -9.96
C ASP A 418 1.62 14.61 -8.86
N THR A 419 1.05 15.44 -8.00
CA THR A 419 1.78 15.97 -6.84
C THR A 419 0.95 15.81 -5.58
N LEU A 420 1.49 15.11 -4.60
CA LEU A 420 0.97 15.11 -3.24
C LEU A 420 1.50 16.35 -2.52
N PHE A 421 0.65 17.06 -1.79
CA PHE A 421 1.05 18.21 -0.98
C PHE A 421 0.18 18.37 0.27
N GLN A 422 0.74 19.00 1.29
CA GLN A 422 0.02 19.35 2.51
C GLN A 422 -0.61 20.74 2.41
N ARG A 423 -1.86 20.90 2.89
CA ARG A 423 -2.56 22.18 3.01
C ARG A 423 -3.65 22.08 4.08
N ASP A 424 -3.71 23.05 5.00
CA ASP A 424 -4.71 23.15 6.08
C ASP A 424 -4.83 21.88 6.95
N GLY A 425 -3.68 21.36 7.43
CA GLY A 425 -3.62 20.16 8.26
C GLY A 425 -4.06 18.86 7.55
N LYS A 426 -4.30 18.92 6.24
CA LYS A 426 -4.73 17.81 5.38
C LYS A 426 -3.73 17.58 4.26
N TYR A 427 -3.91 16.46 3.57
CA TYR A 427 -3.12 16.12 2.40
C TYR A 427 -4.00 16.08 1.17
N TRP A 428 -3.41 16.48 0.06
CA TRP A 428 -4.08 16.60 -1.23
C TRP A 428 -3.20 16.00 -2.31
N LYS A 429 -3.85 15.40 -3.31
CA LYS A 429 -3.24 15.01 -4.57
C LYS A 429 -3.71 15.98 -5.65
N GLN A 430 -2.78 16.70 -6.27
CA GLN A 430 -3.00 17.36 -7.54
C GLN A 430 -2.84 16.30 -8.65
N ALA A 431 -3.95 15.65 -9.01
CA ALA A 431 -4.00 14.63 -10.05
C ALA A 431 -3.85 15.26 -11.44
N ARG A 432 -2.80 14.85 -12.16
CA ARG A 432 -2.56 15.08 -13.58
C ARG A 432 -2.86 13.84 -14.43
N PHE A 433 -2.86 12.66 -13.83
CA PHE A 433 -3.11 11.40 -14.52
C PHE A 433 -4.31 10.66 -13.96
N LYS A 434 -4.99 9.89 -14.83
CA LYS A 434 -6.00 8.90 -14.45
C LYS A 434 -5.65 7.54 -15.03
N THR A 435 -6.00 6.51 -14.26
CA THR A 435 -5.89 5.11 -14.65
C THR A 435 -7.28 4.50 -14.66
N MET A 436 -7.58 3.65 -15.64
CA MET A 436 -8.83 2.89 -15.70
C MET A 436 -8.65 1.53 -16.36
N ASP A 437 -9.46 0.57 -15.94
CA ASP A 437 -9.59 -0.71 -16.62
C ASP A 437 -10.44 -0.53 -17.89
N LEU A 438 -10.02 -1.21 -18.94
CA LEU A 438 -10.67 -1.27 -20.24
C LEU A 438 -11.31 -2.66 -20.37
N ASP A 439 -12.53 -2.78 -19.88
CA ASP A 439 -13.31 -4.02 -19.86
C ASP A 439 -14.54 -3.94 -20.80
N GLY A 440 -15.37 -4.99 -20.79
CA GLY A 440 -16.58 -5.06 -21.60
C GLY A 440 -17.73 -4.17 -21.13
N SER A 441 -17.63 -3.48 -19.99
CA SER A 441 -18.66 -2.53 -19.54
C SER A 441 -18.65 -1.24 -20.36
N LEU A 442 -17.56 -0.96 -21.07
CA LEU A 442 -17.38 0.24 -21.89
C LEU A 442 -18.11 0.12 -23.25
N PRO A 443 -18.51 1.25 -23.86
CA PRO A 443 -19.29 1.27 -25.10
C PRO A 443 -18.40 1.09 -26.34
N TRP A 444 -17.78 -0.08 -26.47
CA TRP A 444 -16.90 -0.43 -27.58
C TRP A 444 -17.62 -0.47 -28.93
N LYS A 445 -16.94 0.02 -29.97
CA LYS A 445 -17.40 0.00 -31.35
C LYS A 445 -16.33 -0.56 -32.27
N PHE A 446 -16.75 -1.32 -33.27
CA PHE A 446 -15.88 -1.65 -34.41
C PHE A 446 -15.55 -0.38 -35.18
N HIS A 447 -14.29 -0.25 -35.62
CA HIS A 447 -13.86 0.88 -36.43
C HIS A 447 -13.55 0.47 -37.86
N ASN A 448 -12.53 -0.37 -38.05
CA ASN A 448 -11.98 -0.76 -39.35
C ASN A 448 -11.39 -2.16 -39.27
N ASP A 449 -11.39 -2.84 -40.41
CA ASP A 449 -10.62 -4.05 -40.67
C ASP A 449 -9.30 -3.71 -41.39
N ASN A 450 -8.23 -4.41 -41.03
CA ASN A 450 -6.90 -4.32 -41.64
C ASN A 450 -6.27 -5.70 -41.70
N THR A 451 -5.24 -5.86 -42.54
CA THR A 451 -4.58 -7.15 -42.70
C THR A 451 -4.01 -7.71 -41.41
N GLY A 452 -4.62 -8.80 -40.92
CA GLY A 452 -4.26 -9.53 -39.71
C GLY A 452 -4.73 -8.91 -38.38
N PHE A 453 -5.51 -7.82 -38.40
CA PHE A 453 -5.99 -7.19 -37.16
C PHE A 453 -7.24 -6.31 -37.34
N LYS A 454 -8.02 -6.19 -36.26
CA LYS A 454 -9.17 -5.28 -36.18
C LYS A 454 -8.85 -4.03 -35.38
N GLN A 455 -9.43 -2.90 -35.78
CA GLN A 455 -9.44 -1.68 -34.99
C GLN A 455 -10.79 -1.52 -34.30
N VAL A 456 -10.75 -1.24 -33.00
CA VAL A 456 -11.92 -0.94 -32.17
C VAL A 456 -11.75 0.40 -31.49
N ARG A 457 -12.86 1.03 -31.10
CA ARG A 457 -12.82 2.34 -30.46
C ARG A 457 -13.85 2.53 -29.36
N ILE A 458 -13.56 3.50 -28.50
CA ILE A 458 -14.53 4.15 -27.61
C ILE A 458 -14.57 5.62 -27.97
N GLU A 459 -15.77 6.14 -28.17
CA GLU A 459 -16.01 7.55 -28.47
C GLU A 459 -16.26 8.33 -27.17
N ASN A 460 -15.72 9.55 -27.08
CA ASN A 460 -15.89 10.47 -25.94
C ASN A 460 -15.55 9.84 -24.57
N LEU A 461 -14.52 9.00 -24.52
CA LEU A 461 -14.09 8.35 -23.28
C LEU A 461 -13.55 9.37 -22.27
N TYR A 462 -12.92 10.43 -22.77
CA TYR A 462 -12.31 11.49 -21.98
C TYR A 462 -12.38 12.82 -22.74
N THR A 463 -12.04 13.91 -22.07
CA THR A 463 -11.92 15.24 -22.67
C THR A 463 -10.45 15.64 -22.77
N ASN A 464 -9.96 15.82 -24.00
CA ASN A 464 -8.61 16.33 -24.28
C ASN A 464 -7.47 15.55 -23.59
N ALA A 465 -7.53 14.21 -23.59
CA ALA A 465 -6.51 13.37 -22.96
C ALA A 465 -5.21 13.33 -23.78
N ARG A 466 -4.09 13.46 -23.07
CA ARG A 466 -2.72 13.39 -23.61
C ARG A 466 -1.97 12.18 -23.04
N ASN A 467 -0.78 11.90 -23.57
CA ASN A 467 0.18 10.94 -22.99
C ASN A 467 -0.47 9.62 -22.54
N LYS A 468 -1.08 8.93 -23.50
CA LYS A 468 -1.80 7.68 -23.26
C LYS A 468 -0.83 6.50 -23.24
N THR A 469 -0.95 5.66 -22.23
CA THR A 469 -0.28 4.36 -22.16
C THR A 469 -1.32 3.28 -21.97
N VAL A 470 -1.32 2.28 -22.86
CA VAL A 470 -2.24 1.14 -22.76
C VAL A 470 -1.45 -0.13 -22.54
N ILE A 471 -1.88 -0.91 -21.55
CA ILE A 471 -1.34 -2.22 -21.21
C ILE A 471 -2.37 -3.26 -21.65
N LYS A 472 -1.93 -4.21 -22.44
CA LYS A 472 -2.70 -5.38 -22.83
C LYS A 472 -2.90 -6.33 -21.65
N HIS A 473 -3.94 -7.16 -21.72
CA HIS A 473 -4.22 -8.16 -20.68
C HIS A 473 -3.00 -9.03 -20.30
N ASP A 474 -2.15 -9.38 -21.28
CA ASP A 474 -0.94 -10.18 -21.09
C ASP A 474 0.27 -9.37 -20.58
N GLY A 475 0.12 -8.06 -20.40
CA GLY A 475 1.16 -7.16 -19.91
C GLY A 475 1.92 -6.42 -21.00
N LYS A 476 1.67 -6.69 -22.29
CA LYS A 476 2.32 -5.96 -23.39
C LYS A 476 1.96 -4.47 -23.36
N ILE A 477 2.96 -3.61 -23.49
CA ILE A 477 2.76 -2.17 -23.67
C ILE A 477 2.40 -1.91 -25.14
N LEU A 478 1.22 -1.36 -25.39
CA LEU A 478 0.78 -1.06 -26.75
C LEU A 478 1.56 0.12 -27.30
N THR A 479 1.86 0.07 -28.60
CA THR A 479 2.62 1.14 -29.27
C THR A 479 1.71 2.31 -29.59
N VAL A 480 2.10 3.50 -29.15
CA VAL A 480 1.36 4.73 -29.45
C VAL A 480 1.85 5.30 -30.78
N THR A 481 0.92 5.51 -31.72
CA THR A 481 1.23 6.05 -33.06
C THR A 481 0.44 7.34 -33.32
N PRO A 482 1.10 8.40 -33.81
CA PRO A 482 0.44 9.65 -34.22
C PRO A 482 -0.17 9.57 -35.63
N ALA A 483 0.14 8.52 -36.40
CA ALA A 483 -0.42 8.24 -37.71
C ALA A 483 -1.44 7.09 -37.64
N ALA A 484 -2.18 6.88 -38.74
CA ALA A 484 -3.09 5.75 -38.85
C ALA A 484 -2.40 4.44 -38.46
N ILE A 485 -3.06 3.63 -37.62
CA ILE A 485 -2.48 2.38 -37.11
C ILE A 485 -2.23 1.41 -38.28
N SER A 486 -0.96 1.03 -38.47
CA SER A 486 -0.53 0.07 -39.49
C SER A 486 -0.17 -1.31 -38.92
N LEU A 487 -0.28 -1.51 -37.60
CA LEU A 487 0.12 -2.72 -36.89
C LEU A 487 -0.91 -3.10 -35.81
N ALA A 488 -1.00 -4.39 -35.49
CA ALA A 488 -1.72 -4.85 -34.31
C ALA A 488 -1.10 -4.31 -33.01
N ASP A 489 -1.82 -4.43 -31.89
CA ASP A 489 -1.34 -4.04 -30.55
C ASP A 489 -0.84 -2.58 -30.48
N SER A 490 -1.61 -1.66 -31.06
CA SER A 490 -1.28 -0.24 -31.16
C SER A 490 -2.44 0.65 -30.72
N VAL A 491 -2.09 1.86 -30.27
CA VAL A 491 -3.03 2.92 -29.89
C VAL A 491 -2.87 4.10 -30.85
N TYR A 492 -3.97 4.53 -31.47
CA TYR A 492 -3.95 5.74 -32.29
C TYR A 492 -4.08 6.96 -31.39
N HIS A 493 -3.05 7.80 -31.37
CA HIS A 493 -3.07 9.06 -30.63
C HIS A 493 -2.22 10.11 -31.33
N ASN A 494 -2.89 11.10 -31.91
CA ASN A 494 -2.27 12.30 -32.43
C ASN A 494 -2.59 13.48 -31.51
N PRO A 495 -1.61 14.05 -30.80
CA PRO A 495 -1.84 15.13 -29.83
C PRO A 495 -2.34 16.44 -30.46
N SER A 496 -2.34 16.53 -31.80
CA SER A 496 -2.87 17.66 -32.58
C SER A 496 -4.26 17.39 -33.17
N ASP A 497 -4.80 16.17 -33.05
CA ASP A 497 -6.10 15.78 -33.60
C ASP A 497 -7.17 15.70 -32.48
N PRO A 498 -8.16 16.62 -32.47
CA PRO A 498 -9.27 16.61 -31.52
C PRO A 498 -10.04 15.29 -31.45
N ILE A 499 -10.09 14.52 -32.53
CA ILE A 499 -10.78 13.22 -32.56
C ILE A 499 -10.06 12.25 -31.64
N THR A 500 -8.74 12.13 -31.78
CA THR A 500 -7.96 11.22 -30.92
C THR A 500 -7.77 11.78 -29.52
N LEU A 501 -7.97 13.07 -29.29
CA LEU A 501 -7.93 13.66 -27.94
C LEU A 501 -9.16 13.30 -27.09
N ASN A 502 -10.27 12.87 -27.70
CA ASN A 502 -11.51 12.51 -27.00
C ASN A 502 -11.87 11.01 -27.12
N ASN A 503 -11.29 10.33 -28.09
CA ASN A 503 -11.58 8.92 -28.39
C ASN A 503 -10.37 8.03 -28.12
N LEU A 504 -10.64 6.78 -27.78
CA LEU A 504 -9.64 5.72 -27.68
C LEU A 504 -9.79 4.78 -28.88
N TYR A 505 -8.70 4.52 -29.60
CA TYR A 505 -8.64 3.52 -30.67
C TYR A 505 -7.54 2.52 -30.34
N ILE A 506 -7.85 1.23 -30.46
CA ILE A 506 -6.93 0.13 -30.22
C ILE A 506 -6.99 -0.83 -31.39
N SER A 507 -5.84 -1.29 -31.87
CA SER A 507 -5.77 -2.45 -32.78
C SER A 507 -5.54 -3.76 -32.01
N ILE A 508 -6.22 -4.81 -32.44
CA ILE A 508 -6.20 -6.14 -31.82
C ILE A 508 -5.93 -7.16 -32.93
N ALA A 509 -4.91 -8.00 -32.76
CA ALA A 509 -4.59 -9.04 -33.74
C ALA A 509 -5.75 -10.03 -33.90
N ASP A 510 -5.96 -10.51 -35.12
CA ASP A 510 -6.96 -11.55 -35.42
C ASP A 510 -6.65 -12.84 -34.67
N THR A 511 -5.37 -13.15 -34.47
CA THR A 511 -4.91 -14.30 -33.67
C THR A 511 -5.28 -14.19 -32.20
N ASP A 512 -5.45 -12.99 -31.66
CA ASP A 512 -5.78 -12.77 -30.25
C ASP A 512 -7.29 -12.72 -30.03
N SER A 513 -8.00 -12.00 -30.89
CA SER A 513 -9.46 -11.88 -30.82
C SER A 513 -10.18 -13.14 -31.30
N GLY A 514 -9.57 -13.85 -32.24
CA GLY A 514 -10.20 -14.93 -32.99
C GLY A 514 -11.23 -14.46 -34.01
N TRP A 515 -11.28 -13.16 -34.32
CA TRP A 515 -12.03 -12.62 -35.45
C TRP A 515 -11.24 -12.89 -36.72
N GLY A 516 -11.86 -13.55 -37.70
CA GLY A 516 -11.23 -13.79 -38.99
C GLY A 516 -11.00 -12.49 -39.76
N GLU A 517 -10.12 -12.54 -40.76
CA GLU A 517 -9.69 -11.40 -41.58
C GLU A 517 -10.85 -10.48 -41.99
N LEU A 518 -11.90 -10.99 -42.64
CA LEU A 518 -13.01 -10.15 -43.12
C LEU A 518 -14.22 -10.11 -42.15
N TYR A 519 -14.06 -10.58 -40.91
CA TYR A 519 -15.15 -10.62 -39.94
C TYR A 519 -15.31 -9.27 -39.22
N GLU A 520 -16.51 -8.69 -39.27
CA GLU A 520 -16.86 -7.48 -38.54
C GLU A 520 -17.52 -7.83 -37.19
N PRO A 521 -16.82 -7.70 -36.05
CA PRO A 521 -17.38 -8.04 -34.75
C PRO A 521 -18.43 -7.02 -34.30
N SER A 522 -19.51 -7.52 -33.72
CA SER A 522 -20.54 -6.69 -33.07
C SER A 522 -20.03 -6.08 -31.75
N PRO A 523 -20.64 -5.00 -31.24
CA PRO A 523 -20.25 -4.40 -29.96
C PRO A 523 -20.18 -5.39 -28.80
N THR A 524 -21.14 -6.33 -28.69
CA THR A 524 -21.17 -7.33 -27.62
C THR A 524 -20.07 -8.39 -27.75
N GLU A 525 -19.61 -8.67 -28.97
CA GLU A 525 -18.46 -9.54 -29.23
C GLU A 525 -17.14 -8.86 -28.89
N ILE A 526 -17.04 -7.53 -29.13
CA ILE A 526 -15.89 -6.73 -28.68
C ILE A 526 -15.85 -6.68 -27.15
N GLN A 527 -17.00 -6.46 -26.49
CA GLN A 527 -17.11 -6.50 -25.03
C GLN A 527 -16.66 -7.85 -24.47
N ALA A 528 -17.04 -8.96 -25.10
CA ALA A 528 -16.58 -10.30 -24.72
C ALA A 528 -15.04 -10.41 -24.76
N TYR A 529 -14.38 -9.85 -25.78
CA TYR A 529 -12.92 -9.84 -25.86
C TYR A 529 -12.26 -9.07 -24.70
N PHE A 530 -12.75 -7.87 -24.38
CA PHE A 530 -12.25 -7.09 -23.24
C PHE A 530 -12.65 -7.66 -21.87
N ASN A 531 -13.60 -8.60 -21.83
CA ASN A 531 -13.89 -9.43 -20.67
C ASN A 531 -13.03 -10.71 -20.63
N GLY A 532 -12.12 -10.92 -21.57
CA GLY A 532 -11.18 -12.04 -21.56
C GLY A 532 -11.62 -13.27 -22.33
N TRP A 533 -12.43 -13.09 -23.38
CA TRP A 533 -12.90 -14.20 -24.22
C TRP A 533 -12.47 -14.06 -25.68
N LYS A 534 -11.85 -15.10 -26.21
CA LYS A 534 -11.49 -15.23 -27.62
C LYS A 534 -12.58 -15.96 -28.39
N MET A 535 -12.97 -15.45 -29.55
CA MET A 535 -13.98 -16.07 -30.41
C MET A 535 -13.37 -17.20 -31.25
N PHE A 536 -14.15 -18.24 -31.54
CA PHE A 536 -13.75 -19.32 -32.46
C PHE A 536 -14.96 -19.98 -33.12
N GLU A 537 -14.72 -20.83 -34.12
CA GLU A 537 -15.76 -21.65 -34.75
C GLU A 537 -16.03 -22.93 -33.95
N TRP A 538 -17.27 -23.08 -33.45
CA TRP A 538 -17.70 -24.26 -32.71
C TRP A 538 -17.53 -25.54 -33.54
N GLY A 539 -16.93 -26.56 -32.94
CA GLY A 539 -16.58 -27.82 -33.62
C GLY A 539 -15.22 -27.80 -34.31
N LYS A 540 -14.48 -26.68 -34.25
CA LYS A 540 -13.05 -26.58 -34.61
C LYS A 540 -12.20 -26.39 -33.35
N PRO A 541 -10.87 -26.61 -33.44
CA PRO A 541 -9.96 -26.21 -32.37
C PRO A 541 -10.14 -24.74 -32.01
N ASN A 542 -10.10 -24.40 -30.72
CA ASN A 542 -10.44 -23.06 -30.22
C ASN A 542 -9.41 -21.96 -30.56
N ASN A 543 -8.30 -22.32 -31.21
CA ASN A 543 -7.36 -21.40 -31.84
C ASN A 543 -7.71 -21.05 -33.30
N THR A 544 -8.76 -21.66 -33.87
CA THR A 544 -9.26 -21.40 -35.23
C THR A 544 -10.10 -20.13 -35.25
N ALA A 545 -9.67 -19.10 -35.99
CA ALA A 545 -10.42 -17.85 -36.12
C ALA A 545 -11.80 -18.07 -36.76
N TYR A 546 -12.79 -17.32 -36.30
CA TYR A 546 -14.15 -17.34 -36.82
C TYR A 546 -14.24 -16.51 -38.11
N THR A 547 -14.56 -17.16 -39.23
CA THR A 547 -14.56 -16.54 -40.57
C THR A 547 -15.93 -16.56 -41.25
N ARG A 548 -16.97 -17.09 -40.59
CA ARG A 548 -18.28 -17.30 -41.20
C ARG A 548 -19.09 -16.00 -41.27
N THR A 549 -19.87 -15.83 -42.33
CA THR A 549 -20.77 -14.69 -42.52
C THR A 549 -22.22 -14.98 -42.12
N ASP A 550 -22.59 -16.26 -41.96
CA ASP A 550 -23.94 -16.68 -41.61
C ASP A 550 -24.28 -16.56 -40.11
N ASN A 551 -23.31 -16.10 -39.31
CA ASN A 551 -23.42 -15.93 -37.86
C ASN A 551 -23.76 -17.23 -37.09
N THR A 552 -23.58 -18.40 -37.69
CA THR A 552 -23.79 -19.70 -37.03
C THR A 552 -22.51 -20.21 -36.37
N LEU A 553 -22.62 -21.21 -35.48
CA LEU A 553 -21.47 -21.88 -34.85
C LEU A 553 -20.51 -20.95 -34.07
N LYS A 554 -20.97 -19.79 -33.61
CA LYS A 554 -20.18 -18.92 -32.73
C LYS A 554 -19.91 -19.62 -31.40
N ALA A 555 -18.67 -19.53 -30.94
CA ALA A 555 -18.27 -19.93 -29.60
C ALA A 555 -17.16 -19.02 -29.09
N TRP A 556 -16.98 -19.03 -27.78
CA TRP A 556 -15.96 -18.24 -27.07
C TRP A 556 -15.19 -19.15 -26.12
N VAL A 557 -13.89 -18.94 -26.02
CA VAL A 557 -12.99 -19.59 -25.06
C VAL A 557 -12.33 -18.53 -24.19
N GLN A 558 -12.12 -18.80 -22.91
CA GLN A 558 -11.37 -17.86 -22.06
C GLN A 558 -9.92 -17.75 -22.54
N ILE A 559 -9.43 -16.51 -22.63
CA ILE A 559 -8.06 -16.20 -23.05
C ILE A 559 -7.07 -16.85 -22.08
N GLY A 560 -6.10 -17.60 -22.61
CA GLY A 560 -5.13 -18.36 -21.84
C GLY A 560 -5.31 -19.88 -21.91
N GLU A 561 -6.43 -20.37 -22.43
CA GLU A 561 -6.63 -21.81 -22.70
C GLU A 561 -5.66 -22.29 -23.78
N THR A 562 -4.89 -23.33 -23.46
CA THR A 562 -3.89 -23.92 -24.37
C THR A 562 -4.31 -25.29 -24.89
N ASP A 563 -5.30 -25.96 -24.28
CA ASP A 563 -5.85 -27.21 -24.77
C ASP A 563 -6.92 -26.92 -25.84
N TYR A 564 -6.44 -26.73 -27.08
CA TYR A 564 -7.28 -26.25 -28.17
C TYR A 564 -8.41 -27.20 -28.59
N GLY A 565 -8.35 -28.49 -28.21
CA GLY A 565 -9.39 -29.47 -28.49
C GLY A 565 -10.44 -29.61 -27.38
N SER A 566 -10.25 -28.96 -26.25
CA SER A 566 -11.08 -29.11 -25.07
C SER A 566 -12.30 -28.17 -25.09
N PRO A 567 -13.51 -28.66 -24.72
CA PRO A 567 -14.67 -27.80 -24.53
C PRO A 567 -14.63 -27.06 -23.18
N LYS A 568 -13.61 -27.27 -22.34
CA LYS A 568 -13.48 -26.55 -21.07
C LYS A 568 -13.28 -25.05 -21.31
N ASN A 569 -13.77 -24.25 -20.37
CA ASN A 569 -13.66 -22.79 -20.44
C ASN A 569 -14.27 -22.19 -21.72
N THR A 570 -15.17 -22.91 -22.39
CA THR A 570 -15.88 -22.44 -23.58
C THR A 570 -17.36 -22.15 -23.28
N THR A 571 -17.94 -21.26 -24.07
CA THR A 571 -19.38 -20.97 -24.07
C THR A 571 -19.88 -20.75 -25.49
N ARG A 572 -21.17 -21.02 -25.72
CA ARG A 572 -21.89 -20.70 -26.97
C ARG A 572 -22.81 -19.48 -26.83
N ILE A 573 -22.77 -18.82 -25.68
CA ILE A 573 -23.49 -17.56 -25.41
C ILE A 573 -22.45 -16.46 -25.32
N THR A 574 -22.67 -15.34 -26.00
CA THR A 574 -21.75 -14.18 -26.00
C THR A 574 -21.56 -13.63 -24.58
N PRO A 575 -20.35 -13.72 -24.00
CA PRO A 575 -20.10 -13.34 -22.60
C PRO A 575 -19.80 -11.82 -22.45
N SER A 576 -20.75 -10.98 -22.89
CA SER A 576 -20.59 -9.51 -22.89
C SER A 576 -20.58 -8.86 -21.50
N THR A 577 -21.05 -9.57 -20.47
CA THR A 577 -21.10 -9.06 -19.07
C THR A 577 -20.36 -9.97 -18.09
N THR A 578 -19.61 -10.96 -18.57
CA THR A 578 -18.94 -11.96 -17.73
C THR A 578 -17.44 -11.90 -17.95
N ILE A 579 -16.71 -11.39 -16.97
CA ILE A 579 -15.24 -11.42 -16.98
C ILE A 579 -14.76 -12.86 -16.81
N ALA A 580 -13.84 -13.27 -17.67
CA ALA A 580 -13.14 -14.55 -17.60
C ALA A 580 -12.34 -14.64 -16.30
N THR A 581 -12.50 -15.73 -15.57
CA THR A 581 -11.86 -15.94 -14.26
C THR A 581 -10.81 -17.04 -14.28
N ALA A 582 -10.84 -17.92 -15.29
CA ALA A 582 -9.78 -18.88 -15.52
C ALA A 582 -8.50 -18.17 -15.98
N PHE A 583 -7.34 -18.79 -15.72
CA PHE A 583 -6.03 -18.31 -16.16
C PHE A 583 -5.62 -16.91 -15.66
N LYS A 584 -6.30 -16.38 -14.63
CA LYS A 584 -6.00 -15.08 -14.01
C LYS A 584 -6.02 -13.91 -15.02
N TYR A 585 -7.03 -13.89 -15.89
CA TYR A 585 -7.22 -12.78 -16.84
C TYR A 585 -7.19 -11.43 -16.12
N ARG A 586 -6.47 -10.47 -16.70
CA ARG A 586 -6.42 -9.08 -16.25
C ARG A 586 -6.95 -8.22 -17.39
N PRO A 587 -7.92 -7.32 -17.17
CA PRO A 587 -8.37 -6.41 -18.22
C PRO A 587 -7.21 -5.59 -18.80
N TYR A 588 -7.43 -5.04 -20.00
CA TYR A 588 -6.56 -3.98 -20.50
C TYR A 588 -6.60 -2.80 -19.53
N ARG A 589 -5.51 -2.02 -19.45
CA ARG A 589 -5.46 -0.85 -18.57
C ARG A 589 -4.98 0.37 -19.35
N LEU A 590 -5.67 1.49 -19.18
CA LEU A 590 -5.31 2.78 -19.74
C LEU A 590 -4.83 3.71 -18.64
N THR A 591 -3.71 4.38 -18.88
CA THR A 591 -3.28 5.57 -18.14
C THR A 591 -3.21 6.74 -19.10
N TYR A 592 -3.75 7.90 -18.71
CA TYR A 592 -3.74 9.10 -19.55
C TYR A 592 -3.59 10.38 -18.72
N GLU A 593 -3.01 11.40 -19.33
CA GLU A 593 -2.90 12.74 -18.77
C GLU A 593 -4.19 13.54 -19.00
N LEU A 594 -4.64 14.21 -17.94
CA LEU A 594 -5.79 15.11 -17.94
C LEU A 594 -5.45 16.45 -18.57
N ALA A 595 -6.43 17.03 -19.29
CA ALA A 595 -6.29 18.36 -19.88
C ALA A 595 -6.02 19.46 -18.84
N ALA A 596 -6.59 19.32 -17.63
CA ALA A 596 -6.37 20.19 -16.49
C ALA A 596 -6.26 19.33 -15.23
N PRO A 597 -5.44 19.74 -14.24
CA PRO A 597 -5.26 18.95 -13.05
C PRO A 597 -6.48 19.06 -12.12
N VAL A 598 -6.72 18.03 -11.33
CA VAL A 598 -7.81 17.99 -10.35
C VAL A 598 -7.21 17.83 -8.95
N ALA A 599 -7.70 18.58 -7.98
CA ALA A 599 -7.26 18.44 -6.59
C ALA A 599 -8.20 17.48 -5.85
N GLU A 600 -7.64 16.45 -5.22
CA GLU A 600 -8.35 15.40 -4.51
C GLU A 600 -7.80 15.31 -3.07
N GLU A 601 -8.67 15.35 -2.07
CA GLU A 601 -8.26 15.11 -0.67
C GLU A 601 -7.88 13.63 -0.52
N ILE A 602 -6.74 13.36 0.13
CA ILE A 602 -6.23 11.99 0.31
C ILE A 602 -6.27 11.54 1.77
N LEU A 603 -6.47 10.24 1.96
CA LEU A 603 -6.37 9.60 3.26
C LEU A 603 -4.90 9.46 3.67
N PHE A 604 -4.65 9.59 4.96
CA PHE A 604 -3.32 9.40 5.56
C PHE A 604 -3.45 8.88 6.99
N GLU A 605 -2.39 8.23 7.49
CA GLU A 605 -2.28 7.78 8.89
C GLU A 605 -0.95 8.25 9.49
N GLY A 606 -1.01 8.92 10.65
CA GLY A 606 0.16 9.34 11.40
C GLY A 606 0.76 10.71 11.01
N GLY A 607 2.00 10.93 11.44
CA GLY A 607 2.81 12.13 11.25
C GLY A 607 4.24 11.88 11.73
N ILE A 608 5.20 12.70 11.30
CA ILE A 608 6.62 12.54 11.66
C ILE A 608 7.08 13.69 12.55
N SER A 609 7.73 13.35 13.66
CA SER A 609 8.48 14.30 14.47
C SER A 609 9.98 13.98 14.40
N PHE A 610 10.83 14.97 14.13
CA PHE A 610 12.26 14.82 14.32
C PHE A 610 12.63 15.17 15.75
N ARG A 611 13.59 14.42 16.31
CA ARG A 611 14.28 14.80 17.55
C ARG A 611 15.54 15.58 17.20
N GLU A 612 15.99 16.44 18.09
CA GLU A 612 17.32 17.04 17.98
C GLU A 612 18.41 15.96 17.80
N GLY A 613 19.29 16.16 16.83
CA GLY A 613 20.36 15.23 16.48
C GLY A 613 19.93 14.19 15.43
N LEU A 614 20.52 13.00 15.53
CA LEU A 614 20.39 11.94 14.52
C LEU A 614 19.06 11.19 14.63
N ASN A 615 18.34 11.10 13.51
CA ASN A 615 17.10 10.34 13.36
C ASN A 615 17.28 9.31 12.25
N GLN A 616 17.01 8.03 12.53
CA GLN A 616 16.97 6.98 11.51
C GLN A 616 15.56 6.98 10.88
N VAL A 617 15.50 7.14 9.56
CA VAL A 617 14.26 7.28 8.79
C VAL A 617 14.27 6.31 7.64
N GLU A 618 13.16 5.63 7.40
CA GLU A 618 12.90 4.81 6.23
C GLU A 618 11.80 5.44 5.39
N VAL A 619 12.02 5.51 4.09
CA VAL A 619 11.00 5.92 3.12
C VAL A 619 10.82 4.81 2.10
N GLY A 620 9.57 4.54 1.74
CA GLY A 620 9.27 3.51 0.76
C GLY A 620 7.90 3.67 0.12
N SER A 621 7.47 2.63 -0.59
CA SER A 621 6.18 2.52 -1.25
C SER A 621 5.61 1.13 -1.06
N GLY A 622 4.34 0.94 -1.39
CA GLY A 622 3.65 -0.35 -1.33
C GLY A 622 3.31 -0.82 0.08
N MET A 623 3.08 0.11 1.01
CA MET A 623 2.52 -0.21 2.34
C MET A 623 1.03 -0.48 2.22
N ILE A 624 0.59 -1.65 2.70
CA ILE A 624 -0.82 -2.00 2.84
C ILE A 624 -1.23 -1.68 4.27
N VAL A 625 -2.24 -0.83 4.44
CA VAL A 625 -2.61 -0.25 5.74
C VAL A 625 -3.98 -0.73 6.15
N ARG A 626 -4.09 -1.29 7.37
CA ARG A 626 -5.34 -1.75 7.98
C ARG A 626 -6.15 -2.72 7.11
N GLU A 627 -5.49 -3.61 6.37
CA GLU A 627 -6.21 -4.63 5.59
C GLU A 627 -6.99 -5.54 6.54
N LYS A 628 -8.28 -5.72 6.24
CA LYS A 628 -9.12 -6.74 6.88
C LYS A 628 -8.87 -8.09 6.24
N ALA A 629 -7.69 -8.65 6.49
CA ALA A 629 -7.30 -9.94 5.96
C ALA A 629 -8.20 -11.07 6.53
N PRO A 630 -8.54 -12.09 5.72
CA PRO A 630 -9.17 -13.31 6.20
C PRO A 630 -8.39 -13.95 7.37
N LEU A 631 -9.12 -14.50 8.34
CA LEU A 631 -8.53 -15.18 9.50
C LEU A 631 -8.49 -16.70 9.29
N THR A 632 -7.31 -17.28 9.43
CA THR A 632 -7.16 -18.73 9.66
C THR A 632 -7.28 -19.00 11.14
N ILE A 633 -8.25 -19.83 11.53
CA ILE A 633 -8.50 -20.18 12.93
C ILE A 633 -8.13 -21.65 13.17
N ASN A 634 -7.17 -21.88 14.05
CA ASN A 634 -6.81 -23.22 14.53
C ASN A 634 -7.11 -23.30 16.04
N THR A 635 -8.29 -23.84 16.36
CA THR A 635 -8.83 -23.92 17.71
C THR A 635 -7.85 -24.56 18.68
N GLY A 636 -7.58 -23.87 19.80
CA GLY A 636 -6.65 -24.34 20.83
C GLY A 636 -5.17 -24.08 20.53
N ILE A 637 -4.83 -23.56 19.35
CA ILE A 637 -3.45 -23.31 18.94
C ILE A 637 -3.23 -21.82 18.65
N ALA A 638 -3.78 -21.29 17.55
CA ALA A 638 -3.53 -19.92 17.12
C ALA A 638 -4.55 -19.43 16.08
N VAL A 639 -4.57 -18.12 15.90
CA VAL A 639 -5.24 -17.41 14.79
C VAL A 639 -4.20 -16.68 13.96
N ALA A 640 -4.41 -16.55 12.64
CA ALA A 640 -3.47 -15.88 11.76
C ALA A 640 -4.15 -15.04 10.66
N MET A 641 -3.49 -13.96 10.25
CA MET A 641 -3.79 -13.15 9.06
C MET A 641 -2.66 -13.31 8.05
N GLY A 642 -2.97 -13.49 6.76
CA GLY A 642 -1.97 -13.70 5.71
C GLY A 642 -1.44 -15.14 5.65
N ASP A 643 -2.29 -16.13 5.94
CA ASP A 643 -1.97 -17.55 5.81
C ASP A 643 -2.22 -18.03 4.38
N ILE A 644 -1.45 -18.99 3.87
CA ILE A 644 -1.64 -19.52 2.50
C ILE A 644 -3.05 -20.09 2.25
N THR A 645 -3.73 -20.59 3.30
CA THR A 645 -5.09 -21.13 3.22
C THR A 645 -6.12 -20.03 2.98
N PHE A 646 -5.92 -18.88 3.62
CA PHE A 646 -6.78 -17.71 3.57
C PHE A 646 -5.90 -16.47 3.40
N PRO A 647 -5.43 -16.25 2.16
CA PRO A 647 -4.41 -15.24 1.88
C PRO A 647 -4.94 -13.83 2.09
N SER A 648 -4.05 -12.92 2.48
CA SER A 648 -4.25 -11.48 2.34
C SER A 648 -4.31 -11.09 0.86
N GLU A 649 -4.72 -9.85 0.59
CA GLU A 649 -4.79 -9.31 -0.78
C GLU A 649 -3.44 -9.39 -1.49
N HIS A 650 -2.36 -9.09 -0.76
CA HIS A 650 -0.98 -9.20 -1.24
C HIS A 650 -0.16 -10.14 -0.36
N SER A 651 0.82 -10.77 -0.98
CA SER A 651 1.84 -11.56 -0.28
C SER A 651 2.61 -10.66 0.70
N ILE A 652 2.82 -11.14 1.93
CA ILE A 652 3.41 -10.33 3.00
C ILE A 652 4.94 -10.47 3.01
N ARG A 653 5.65 -9.34 2.90
CA ARG A 653 7.11 -9.29 3.11
C ARG A 653 7.46 -9.17 4.58
N LYS A 654 6.76 -8.26 5.26
CA LYS A 654 7.01 -7.87 6.65
C LYS A 654 5.72 -7.33 7.25
N VAL A 655 5.34 -7.83 8.42
CA VAL A 655 4.25 -7.29 9.22
C VAL A 655 4.76 -6.04 9.93
N THR A 656 4.01 -4.95 9.84
CA THR A 656 4.35 -3.70 10.54
C THR A 656 3.58 -3.59 11.84
N ALA A 657 2.28 -3.90 11.81
CA ALA A 657 1.42 -3.85 12.99
C ALA A 657 0.13 -4.66 12.76
N ALA A 658 -0.48 -5.14 13.83
CA ALA A 658 -1.84 -5.68 13.83
C ALA A 658 -2.71 -4.88 14.79
N TYR A 659 -4.01 -4.89 14.54
CA TYR A 659 -4.96 -4.08 15.28
C TYR A 659 -6.22 -4.86 15.62
N LYS A 660 -6.72 -4.67 16.84
CA LYS A 660 -7.98 -5.20 17.35
C LYS A 660 -8.95 -4.03 17.56
N ASN A 661 -10.09 -4.04 16.89
CA ASN A 661 -11.09 -2.96 16.92
C ASN A 661 -10.47 -1.57 16.62
N GLY A 662 -9.52 -1.53 15.69
CA GLY A 662 -8.82 -0.30 15.29
C GLY A 662 -7.69 0.14 16.24
N GLN A 663 -7.48 -0.52 17.37
CA GLN A 663 -6.39 -0.22 18.30
C GLN A 663 -5.21 -1.16 18.09
N HIS A 664 -3.99 -0.67 18.26
CA HIS A 664 -2.78 -1.49 18.13
C HIS A 664 -2.83 -2.67 19.09
N ASP A 665 -2.62 -3.88 18.57
CA ASP A 665 -2.67 -5.13 19.34
C ASP A 665 -1.27 -5.77 19.35
N PRO A 666 -0.48 -5.57 20.43
CA PRO A 666 0.87 -6.09 20.52
C PRO A 666 0.91 -7.61 20.77
N GLY A 667 -0.24 -8.28 20.91
CA GLY A 667 -0.28 -9.73 21.04
C GLY A 667 0.06 -10.49 19.75
N TRP A 668 0.04 -9.80 18.60
CA TRP A 668 0.36 -10.38 17.31
C TRP A 668 1.87 -10.38 17.04
N TYR A 669 2.38 -11.48 16.47
CA TYR A 669 3.79 -11.66 16.13
C TYR A 669 3.97 -12.24 14.73
N GLU A 670 5.17 -12.08 14.17
CA GLU A 670 5.51 -12.66 12.86
C GLU A 670 5.75 -14.17 12.94
N SER A 671 5.23 -14.91 11.97
CA SER A 671 5.44 -16.35 11.85
C SER A 671 5.76 -16.75 10.41
N THR A 672 6.67 -17.71 10.24
CA THR A 672 7.05 -18.30 8.95
C THR A 672 6.36 -19.63 8.66
N ILE A 673 5.37 -20.02 9.47
CA ILE A 673 4.63 -21.27 9.30
C ILE A 673 3.49 -21.03 8.30
N ASN A 674 3.53 -21.66 7.12
CA ASN A 674 2.52 -21.53 6.05
C ASN A 674 2.11 -20.07 5.70
N PRO A 675 3.06 -19.12 5.54
CA PRO A 675 2.73 -17.74 5.21
C PRO A 675 2.29 -17.60 3.75
N PHE A 676 1.39 -16.66 3.48
CA PHE A 676 1.20 -16.13 2.14
C PHE A 676 2.22 -14.99 1.91
N GLY A 677 3.44 -15.36 1.51
CA GLY A 677 4.58 -14.44 1.43
C GLY A 677 5.79 -15.01 2.17
N LEU A 678 6.59 -14.15 2.82
CA LEU A 678 7.72 -14.57 3.66
C LEU A 678 7.31 -14.81 5.12
N VAL A 679 6.34 -14.05 5.60
CA VAL A 679 5.83 -14.10 6.98
C VAL A 679 4.32 -13.91 6.99
N LYS A 680 3.70 -14.15 8.14
CA LYS A 680 2.30 -13.83 8.42
C LYS A 680 2.15 -13.28 9.84
N ALA A 681 1.06 -12.59 10.13
CA ALA A 681 0.74 -12.17 11.49
C ALA A 681 0.01 -13.31 12.22
N ARG A 682 0.47 -13.66 13.42
CA ARG A 682 -0.11 -14.75 14.23
C ARG A 682 -0.41 -14.26 15.66
N LEU A 683 -1.51 -14.76 16.21
CA LEU A 683 -1.96 -14.52 17.58
C LEU A 683 -2.22 -15.88 18.25
N ASP A 684 -1.79 -16.04 19.49
CA ASP A 684 -2.08 -17.27 20.25
C ASP A 684 -3.56 -17.37 20.57
N TRP A 685 -4.12 -18.58 20.50
CA TRP A 685 -5.56 -18.81 20.61
C TRP A 685 -6.17 -18.24 21.89
N MET A 686 -5.44 -18.27 23.02
CA MET A 686 -5.92 -17.75 24.31
C MET A 686 -6.18 -16.24 24.29
N ASN A 687 -5.55 -15.50 23.39
CA ASN A 687 -5.68 -14.05 23.25
C ASN A 687 -6.73 -13.66 22.19
N TYR A 688 -7.23 -14.64 21.43
CA TYR A 688 -8.19 -14.38 20.37
C TYR A 688 -9.58 -14.08 20.93
N ASP A 689 -10.10 -12.92 20.53
CA ASP A 689 -11.47 -12.50 20.78
C ASP A 689 -12.28 -12.57 19.47
N PRO A 690 -13.23 -13.52 19.34
CA PRO A 690 -13.99 -13.73 18.11
C PRO A 690 -15.00 -12.62 17.80
N THR A 691 -15.24 -11.69 18.74
CA THR A 691 -16.17 -10.56 18.55
C THR A 691 -15.47 -9.33 17.98
N ALA A 692 -14.13 -9.33 17.96
CA ALA A 692 -13.35 -8.19 17.51
C ALA A 692 -13.08 -8.20 16.01
N ALA A 693 -12.95 -7.01 15.43
CA ALA A 693 -12.44 -6.83 14.07
C ALA A 693 -10.92 -6.72 14.10
N TYR A 694 -10.24 -7.62 13.39
CA TYR A 694 -8.79 -7.58 13.23
C TYR A 694 -8.41 -7.02 11.88
N THR A 695 -7.34 -6.23 11.87
CA THR A 695 -6.71 -5.71 10.64
C THR A 695 -5.19 -5.77 10.78
N VAL A 696 -4.49 -5.83 9.64
CA VAL A 696 -3.03 -5.89 9.58
C VAL A 696 -2.49 -4.81 8.65
N THR A 697 -1.41 -4.17 9.07
CA THR A 697 -0.60 -3.27 8.24
C THR A 697 0.71 -3.97 7.92
N TYR A 698 1.07 -4.06 6.64
CA TYR A 698 2.24 -4.78 6.19
C TYR A 698 2.80 -4.25 4.88
N LEU A 699 4.05 -4.60 4.62
CA LEU A 699 4.73 -4.28 3.38
C LEU A 699 4.57 -5.45 2.40
N ALA A 700 4.02 -5.19 1.21
CA ALA A 700 3.84 -6.23 0.21
C ALA A 700 5.19 -6.82 -0.26
N LEU A 701 5.22 -8.11 -0.58
CA LEU A 701 6.41 -8.80 -1.10
C LEU A 701 6.64 -8.49 -2.57
N ASP A 702 5.60 -8.64 -3.39
CA ASP A 702 5.65 -8.42 -4.84
C ASP A 702 5.58 -6.92 -5.19
N GLN A 703 6.52 -6.13 -4.68
CA GLN A 703 6.59 -4.68 -4.91
C GLN A 703 6.62 -4.35 -6.41
N TYR A 704 7.35 -5.12 -7.22
CA TYR A 704 7.43 -4.98 -8.67
C TYR A 704 6.07 -5.08 -9.38
N ALA A 705 5.10 -5.78 -8.77
CA ALA A 705 3.74 -5.93 -9.29
C ALA A 705 2.77 -4.87 -8.75
N LEU A 706 3.18 -4.06 -7.76
CA LEU A 706 2.32 -3.09 -7.07
C LEU A 706 2.73 -1.64 -7.32
N THR A 707 4.03 -1.32 -7.28
CA THR A 707 4.54 0.05 -7.25
C THR A 707 5.91 0.16 -7.91
N CYS A 708 6.28 1.38 -8.33
CA CYS A 708 7.68 1.74 -8.47
C CYS A 708 8.16 2.52 -7.24
N ASN A 709 9.48 2.69 -7.12
CA ASN A 709 10.05 3.49 -6.04
C ASN A 709 9.86 4.99 -6.32
N LEU A 710 9.38 5.73 -5.31
CA LEU A 710 9.44 7.19 -5.33
C LEU A 710 10.89 7.68 -5.34
N GLU A 711 11.14 8.90 -5.85
CA GLU A 711 12.50 9.45 -5.85
C GLU A 711 12.82 10.12 -4.51
N SER A 712 11.95 11.02 -4.06
CA SER A 712 12.11 11.74 -2.81
C SER A 712 10.80 12.29 -2.27
N ILE A 713 10.78 12.53 -0.96
CA ILE A 713 9.79 13.33 -0.26
C ILE A 713 10.46 14.64 0.14
N GLN A 714 9.82 15.74 -0.21
CA GLN A 714 10.24 17.08 0.20
C GLN A 714 9.40 17.50 1.40
N GLY A 715 9.99 18.28 2.30
CA GLY A 715 9.28 18.93 3.40
C GLY A 715 10.24 19.85 4.13
N GLU A 716 9.82 20.32 5.29
CA GLU A 716 10.63 21.18 6.14
C GLU A 716 10.33 20.94 7.61
N TYR A 717 11.17 21.48 8.48
CA TYR A 717 10.90 21.55 9.91
C TYR A 717 11.31 22.90 10.47
N ALA A 718 10.64 23.31 11.54
CA ALA A 718 10.96 24.56 12.24
C ALA A 718 12.44 24.61 12.64
N SER A 719 13.07 25.76 12.45
CA SER A 719 14.49 26.00 12.73
C SER A 719 14.77 26.61 14.11
N ASN A 720 13.76 27.23 14.72
CA ASN A 720 13.82 27.81 16.07
C ASN A 720 12.56 27.47 16.91
N LEU A 721 12.62 27.73 18.23
CA LEU A 721 11.55 27.41 19.17
C LEU A 721 10.24 28.17 18.91
N LYS A 722 10.30 29.43 18.47
CA LYS A 722 9.08 30.20 18.17
C LYS A 722 8.31 29.52 17.04
N LYS A 723 8.99 29.15 15.95
CA LYS A 723 8.36 28.43 14.83
C LYS A 723 7.80 27.08 15.25
N VAL A 724 8.46 26.37 16.16
CA VAL A 724 7.90 25.13 16.75
C VAL A 724 6.58 25.42 17.47
N VAL A 725 6.52 26.48 18.28
CA VAL A 725 5.31 26.88 19.00
C VAL A 725 4.21 27.34 18.04
N ASP A 726 4.55 28.13 17.02
CA ASP A 726 3.60 28.58 15.99
C ASP A 726 3.00 27.36 15.23
N ALA A 727 3.85 26.43 14.80
CA ALA A 727 3.46 25.19 14.12
C ALA A 727 2.57 24.31 15.01
N LEU A 728 2.94 24.15 16.28
CA LEU A 728 2.14 23.37 17.23
C LEU A 728 0.77 23.99 17.49
N ALA A 729 0.69 25.32 17.61
CA ALA A 729 -0.57 26.03 17.80
C ALA A 729 -1.49 25.89 16.58
N ALA A 730 -0.94 26.03 15.37
CA ALA A 730 -1.69 25.82 14.13
C ALA A 730 -2.17 24.37 14.01
N HIS A 731 -1.28 23.39 14.24
CA HIS A 731 -1.62 21.97 14.19
C HIS A 731 -2.68 21.58 15.23
N GLN A 732 -2.62 22.14 16.44
CA GLN A 732 -3.64 21.91 17.47
C GLN A 732 -5.02 22.39 17.01
N ALA A 733 -5.11 23.59 16.43
CA ALA A 733 -6.36 24.12 15.88
C ALA A 733 -6.91 23.23 14.75
N ASP A 734 -6.04 22.75 13.86
CA ASP A 734 -6.42 21.85 12.76
C ASP A 734 -6.93 20.48 13.29
N VAL A 735 -6.27 19.94 14.31
CA VAL A 735 -6.70 18.69 14.97
C VAL A 735 -8.07 18.88 15.63
N GLU A 736 -8.30 19.97 16.37
CA GLU A 736 -9.59 20.25 16.99
C GLU A 736 -10.71 20.40 15.95
N ALA A 737 -10.45 21.06 14.82
CA ALA A 737 -11.39 21.17 13.71
C ALA A 737 -11.75 19.79 13.12
N ARG A 738 -10.76 18.91 12.90
CA ARG A 738 -10.97 17.55 12.37
C ARG A 738 -11.68 16.63 13.35
N VAL A 739 -11.31 16.68 14.63
CA VAL A 739 -11.93 15.89 15.70
C VAL A 739 -13.39 16.30 15.86
N SER A 740 -13.68 17.60 15.97
CA SER A 740 -15.07 18.09 16.09
C SER A 740 -15.94 17.72 14.88
N ALA A 741 -15.40 17.79 13.66
CA ALA A 741 -16.10 17.33 12.45
C ALA A 741 -16.40 15.82 12.49
N THR A 742 -15.42 15.01 12.92
CA THR A 742 -15.56 13.55 13.05
C THR A 742 -16.59 13.18 14.12
N GLU A 743 -16.56 13.84 15.28
CA GLU A 743 -17.54 13.63 16.34
C GLU A 743 -18.96 13.99 15.88
N ASN A 744 -19.13 15.09 15.14
CA ASN A 744 -20.41 15.48 14.57
C ASN A 744 -20.94 14.42 13.60
N LEU A 745 -20.09 13.91 12.71
CA LEU A 745 -20.46 12.83 11.79
C LEU A 745 -20.80 11.54 12.53
N ALA A 746 -20.01 11.15 13.53
CA ALA A 746 -20.29 9.98 14.35
C ALA A 746 -21.64 10.09 15.08
N ARG A 747 -21.96 11.28 15.60
CA ARG A 747 -23.29 11.58 16.17
C ARG A 747 -24.39 11.41 15.13
N GLN A 748 -24.24 11.97 13.93
CA GLN A 748 -25.23 11.83 12.84
C GLN A 748 -25.44 10.37 12.43
N VAL A 749 -24.36 9.60 12.26
CA VAL A 749 -24.42 8.17 11.94
C VAL A 749 -25.12 7.40 13.06
N HIS A 750 -24.77 7.63 14.32
CA HIS A 750 -25.43 7.01 15.47
C HIS A 750 -26.95 7.27 15.48
N ILE A 751 -27.36 8.51 15.18
CA ILE A 751 -28.78 8.90 15.09
C ILE A 751 -29.47 8.17 13.94
N SER A 752 -28.83 8.05 12.77
CA SER A 752 -29.38 7.41 11.58
C SER A 752 -29.55 5.88 11.72
N GLN A 753 -28.59 5.19 12.34
CA GLN A 753 -28.57 3.73 12.47
C GLN A 753 -29.56 3.18 13.50
N LYS A 754 -29.94 3.98 14.50
CA LYS A 754 -30.86 3.53 15.56
C LYS A 754 -32.35 3.62 15.23
N GLY A 755 -32.73 4.09 14.04
CA GLY A 755 -34.13 4.13 13.61
C GLY A 755 -35.01 4.97 14.53
N VAL A 756 -35.25 6.23 14.17
CA VAL A 756 -36.14 7.16 14.89
C VAL A 756 -35.79 7.27 16.38
N ILE A 757 -34.78 8.09 16.69
CA ILE A 757 -34.82 8.77 17.98
C ILE A 757 -36.08 9.63 17.95
N ASN A 758 -37.01 9.37 18.88
CA ASN A 758 -38.13 10.26 19.15
C ASN A 758 -37.58 11.71 19.20
N PRO A 759 -37.99 12.62 18.30
CA PRO A 759 -37.40 13.97 18.21
C PRO A 759 -37.65 14.83 19.46
N TRP A 760 -38.31 14.28 20.48
CA TRP A 760 -38.73 14.96 21.71
C TRP A 760 -38.11 14.39 22.99
N GLY A 761 -36.88 13.86 22.94
CA GLY A 761 -36.02 13.67 24.12
C GLY A 761 -36.57 12.74 25.21
N ASP A 762 -36.10 11.50 25.21
CA ASP A 762 -35.80 10.65 26.37
C ASP A 762 -36.24 9.21 26.13
N ASN A 763 -35.25 8.31 26.01
CA ASN A 763 -35.40 6.87 25.90
C ASN A 763 -35.90 6.21 27.21
N ASN A 764 -36.52 6.99 28.10
CA ASN A 764 -36.98 6.58 29.43
C ASN A 764 -38.51 6.70 29.61
N SER A 765 -39.25 6.99 28.54
CA SER A 765 -40.71 6.91 28.53
C SER A 765 -41.15 5.45 28.51
N ALA A 766 -41.32 4.84 29.69
CA ALA A 766 -41.79 3.47 29.82
C ALA A 766 -43.10 3.26 29.02
N ILE A 767 -43.10 2.28 28.11
CA ILE A 767 -44.25 1.86 27.32
C ILE A 767 -44.54 0.38 27.57
N SER A 768 -45.81 0.03 27.75
CA SER A 768 -46.30 -1.36 27.74
C SER A 768 -47.39 -1.50 26.68
N LYS A 769 -47.16 -2.37 25.68
CA LYS A 769 -48.13 -2.69 24.62
C LYS A 769 -48.94 -3.96 24.93
N ALA A 770 -49.05 -4.35 26.20
CA ALA A 770 -49.90 -5.45 26.61
C ALA A 770 -51.40 -5.13 26.39
N ALA A 771 -52.26 -6.15 26.47
CA ALA A 771 -53.72 -5.97 26.36
C ALA A 771 -54.25 -4.89 27.32
N ASN A 772 -53.73 -4.86 28.56
CA ASN A 772 -53.83 -3.72 29.46
C ASN A 772 -52.47 -3.00 29.48
N GLY A 773 -52.38 -1.86 28.78
CA GLY A 773 -51.13 -1.19 28.45
C GLY A 773 -51.08 0.29 28.82
N TYR A 774 -49.92 0.90 28.64
CA TYR A 774 -49.73 2.32 28.92
C TYR A 774 -48.59 2.94 28.09
N GLN A 775 -48.65 4.27 27.96
CA GLN A 775 -47.58 5.12 27.44
C GLN A 775 -47.44 6.36 28.31
N LYS A 776 -46.25 6.58 28.87
CA LYS A 776 -45.88 7.85 29.49
C LYS A 776 -45.38 8.82 28.43
N LEU A 777 -45.81 10.07 28.50
CA LEU A 777 -45.41 11.16 27.62
C LEU A 777 -44.39 12.05 28.35
N PRO A 778 -43.43 12.68 27.64
CA PRO A 778 -42.42 13.55 28.26
C PRO A 778 -42.99 14.73 29.07
N SER A 779 -44.23 15.16 28.77
CA SER A 779 -44.94 16.21 29.51
C SER A 779 -45.36 15.78 30.93
N GLY A 780 -45.14 14.53 31.32
CA GLY A 780 -45.65 13.94 32.57
C GLY A 780 -47.05 13.32 32.43
N LEU A 781 -47.74 13.54 31.30
CA LEU A 781 -49.01 12.87 30.99
C LEU A 781 -48.81 11.38 30.75
N ILE A 782 -49.76 10.58 31.16
CA ILE A 782 -49.79 9.13 31.02
C ILE A 782 -51.10 8.75 30.34
N LEU A 783 -51.02 7.93 29.31
CA LEU A 783 -52.16 7.31 28.63
C LEU A 783 -52.18 5.83 28.99
N GLN A 784 -53.33 5.28 29.39
CA GLN A 784 -53.48 3.87 29.73
C GLN A 784 -54.74 3.30 29.08
N TRP A 785 -54.73 2.01 28.75
CA TRP A 785 -55.87 1.34 28.13
C TRP A 785 -55.98 -0.10 28.61
N GLY A 786 -57.14 -0.71 28.42
CA GLY A 786 -57.30 -2.13 28.67
C GLY A 786 -58.72 -2.64 28.54
N THR A 787 -58.88 -3.90 28.94
CA THR A 787 -60.16 -4.59 29.08
C THR A 787 -60.36 -5.10 30.50
N ALA A 788 -61.60 -5.14 30.98
CA ALA A 788 -61.97 -5.73 32.27
C ALA A 788 -63.35 -6.41 32.19
N GLU A 789 -63.56 -7.46 32.97
CA GLU A 789 -64.87 -8.11 33.06
C GLU A 789 -65.59 -7.73 34.36
N ILE A 790 -66.78 -7.14 34.26
CA ILE A 790 -67.55 -6.54 35.36
C ILE A 790 -68.90 -7.26 35.51
N THR A 791 -69.30 -7.55 36.75
CA THR A 791 -70.64 -8.05 37.09
C THR A 791 -71.32 -7.05 38.02
N ASN A 792 -72.27 -6.27 37.51
CA ASN A 792 -72.95 -5.15 38.18
C ASN A 792 -72.02 -3.98 38.55
N SER A 793 -70.98 -4.22 39.35
CA SER A 793 -70.00 -3.24 39.83
C SER A 793 -68.64 -3.91 40.07
N GLY A 794 -67.54 -3.28 39.67
CA GLY A 794 -66.19 -3.80 39.93
C GLY A 794 -65.10 -2.72 39.85
N ALA A 795 -64.01 -2.95 40.58
CA ALA A 795 -62.81 -2.12 40.53
C ALA A 795 -61.88 -2.60 39.42
N VAL A 796 -61.35 -1.68 38.62
CA VAL A 796 -60.39 -1.95 37.55
C VAL A 796 -59.07 -1.25 37.86
N THR A 797 -58.01 -2.03 38.02
CA THR A 797 -56.66 -1.54 38.33
C THR A 797 -55.95 -1.05 37.07
N PHE A 798 -55.31 0.12 37.15
CA PHE A 798 -54.46 0.61 36.07
C PHE A 798 -53.15 -0.19 35.96
N PRO A 799 -52.63 -0.41 34.73
CA PRO A 799 -51.31 -1.01 34.50
C PRO A 799 -50.17 -0.32 35.27
N VAL A 800 -50.26 0.99 35.45
CA VAL A 800 -49.37 1.78 36.30
C VAL A 800 -50.16 2.83 37.07
N ALA A 801 -49.74 3.16 38.29
CA ALA A 801 -50.38 4.24 39.03
C ALA A 801 -50.12 5.60 38.36
N PHE A 802 -51.16 6.45 38.27
CA PHE A 802 -51.01 7.86 37.96
C PHE A 802 -50.36 8.56 39.17
N PRO A 803 -49.19 9.21 39.02
CA PRO A 803 -48.48 9.78 40.17
C PRO A 803 -49.28 10.81 40.97
N ASN A 804 -50.04 11.67 40.29
CA ASN A 804 -50.70 12.82 40.90
C ASN A 804 -52.22 12.77 40.75
N TYR A 805 -52.73 12.59 39.53
CA TYR A 805 -54.14 12.77 39.23
C TYR A 805 -54.61 12.00 37.99
N VAL A 806 -55.79 11.36 38.10
CA VAL A 806 -56.51 10.77 36.97
C VAL A 806 -57.42 11.85 36.38
N MET A 807 -57.10 12.35 35.18
CA MET A 807 -57.90 13.38 34.52
C MET A 807 -59.24 12.82 34.04
N HIS A 808 -59.22 11.68 33.37
CA HIS A 808 -60.44 11.06 32.87
C HIS A 808 -60.26 9.58 32.58
N VAL A 809 -61.36 8.82 32.69
CA VAL A 809 -61.46 7.44 32.23
C VAL A 809 -62.74 7.31 31.42
N TYR A 810 -62.58 6.83 30.19
CA TYR A 810 -63.68 6.46 29.31
C TYR A 810 -63.74 4.94 29.18
N GLY A 811 -64.92 4.38 29.00
CA GLY A 811 -65.03 2.99 28.66
C GLY A 811 -66.35 2.66 27.99
N GLN A 812 -66.39 1.47 27.40
CA GLN A 812 -67.47 0.98 26.59
C GLN A 812 -67.65 -0.52 26.84
N VAL A 813 -68.91 -0.96 26.96
CA VAL A 813 -69.24 -2.38 27.05
C VAL A 813 -69.07 -3.04 25.69
N GLU A 814 -68.42 -4.20 25.65
CA GLU A 814 -68.40 -5.09 24.50
C GLU A 814 -69.71 -5.88 24.45
N THR A 815 -70.63 -5.48 23.56
CA THR A 815 -71.95 -6.10 23.46
C THR A 815 -72.51 -6.06 22.03
N SER A 816 -73.30 -7.07 21.67
CA SER A 816 -74.01 -7.17 20.39
C SER A 816 -75.47 -6.72 20.43
N VAL A 817 -75.97 -6.31 21.60
CA VAL A 817 -77.33 -5.76 21.79
C VAL A 817 -77.32 -4.23 21.89
N ALA A 818 -78.34 -3.59 21.30
CA ALA A 818 -78.44 -2.13 21.24
C ALA A 818 -78.63 -1.49 22.63
N SER A 819 -77.90 -0.39 22.87
CA SER A 819 -78.03 0.53 24.02
C SER A 819 -77.73 -0.05 25.42
N GLN A 820 -76.48 -0.48 25.64
CA GLN A 820 -75.92 -0.66 26.99
C GLN A 820 -74.86 0.40 27.31
N THR A 821 -74.89 0.95 28.52
CA THR A 821 -73.94 1.95 29.00
C THR A 821 -73.11 1.37 30.14
N VAL A 822 -71.81 1.66 30.15
CA VAL A 822 -70.97 1.50 31.35
C VAL A 822 -70.93 2.83 32.09
N GLY A 823 -71.25 2.79 33.38
CA GLY A 823 -70.94 3.89 34.28
C GLY A 823 -69.48 3.79 34.71
N ILE A 824 -68.73 4.89 34.62
CA ILE A 824 -67.36 4.96 35.13
C ILE A 824 -67.28 6.12 36.13
N GLY A 825 -66.65 5.87 37.28
CA GLY A 825 -66.49 6.87 38.32
C GLY A 825 -65.63 6.37 39.48
N SER A 826 -65.52 7.18 40.54
CA SER A 826 -64.70 6.88 41.73
C SER A 826 -63.26 6.50 41.38
N TYR A 827 -62.43 7.50 41.05
CA TYR A 827 -61.03 7.32 40.68
C TYR A 827 -60.10 7.34 41.89
N SER A 828 -59.11 6.46 41.90
CA SER A 828 -57.88 6.64 42.65
C SER A 828 -56.70 6.63 41.68
N ASN A 829 -55.50 6.97 42.16
CA ASN A 829 -54.29 6.91 41.36
C ASN A 829 -53.96 5.50 40.84
N THR A 830 -54.58 4.45 41.38
CA THR A 830 -54.28 3.05 41.02
C THR A 830 -55.45 2.31 40.37
N GLN A 831 -56.68 2.82 40.46
CA GLN A 831 -57.86 2.12 39.96
C GLN A 831 -59.06 3.06 39.71
N PHE A 832 -60.07 2.57 39.00
CA PHE A 832 -61.38 3.19 38.87
C PHE A 832 -62.50 2.18 39.10
N MET A 833 -63.72 2.65 39.40
CA MET A 833 -64.91 1.81 39.48
C MET A 833 -65.69 1.85 38.17
N ALA A 834 -66.14 0.67 37.74
CA ALA A 834 -67.04 0.51 36.61
C ALA A 834 -68.33 -0.18 37.04
N TRP A 835 -69.45 0.29 36.50
CA TRP A 835 -70.79 -0.25 36.71
C TRP A 835 -71.43 -0.60 35.37
N THR A 836 -72.07 -1.76 35.32
CA THR A 836 -72.84 -2.21 34.15
C THR A 836 -74.29 -2.46 34.58
N VAL A 837 -75.22 -2.47 33.62
CA VAL A 837 -76.61 -2.84 33.89
C VAL A 837 -76.70 -4.25 34.49
N THR A 838 -77.65 -4.47 35.40
CA THR A 838 -77.80 -5.72 36.15
C THR A 838 -77.95 -6.92 35.20
N GLY A 839 -77.03 -7.89 35.25
CA GLY A 839 -76.99 -9.00 34.29
C GLY A 839 -75.76 -9.92 34.41
N PRO A 840 -75.52 -10.83 33.45
CA PRO A 840 -74.33 -11.67 33.40
C PRO A 840 -73.05 -10.81 33.25
N LYS A 841 -71.89 -11.39 33.58
CA LYS A 841 -70.57 -10.74 33.49
C LYS A 841 -70.35 -10.12 32.10
N GLN A 842 -69.95 -8.85 32.05
CA GLN A 842 -69.75 -8.09 30.80
C GLN A 842 -68.30 -7.64 30.67
N THR A 843 -67.73 -7.73 29.46
CA THR A 843 -66.42 -7.17 29.15
C THR A 843 -66.55 -5.69 28.82
N ILE A 844 -65.68 -4.86 29.39
CA ILE A 844 -65.55 -3.44 29.05
C ILE A 844 -64.17 -3.17 28.46
N HIS A 845 -64.11 -2.30 27.46
CA HIS A 845 -62.88 -1.69 26.95
C HIS A 845 -62.77 -0.29 27.55
N TRP A 846 -61.60 0.11 28.01
CA TRP A 846 -61.41 1.39 28.68
C TRP A 846 -60.12 2.08 28.26
N PHE A 847 -60.13 3.40 28.39
CA PHE A 847 -59.01 4.30 28.14
C PHE A 847 -58.96 5.35 29.25
N ALA A 848 -57.77 5.64 29.75
CA ALA A 848 -57.53 6.59 30.82
C ALA A 848 -56.38 7.54 30.51
N ILE A 849 -56.49 8.77 30.99
CA ILE A 849 -55.46 9.80 30.91
C ILE A 849 -55.29 10.48 32.27
N GLY A 850 -54.05 10.82 32.63
CA GLY A 850 -53.68 11.44 33.90
C GLY A 850 -52.18 11.76 33.96
N TYR A 851 -51.65 12.14 35.11
CA TYR A 851 -50.23 12.45 35.33
C TYR A 851 -49.82 12.32 36.80
#